data_AF-A0AAV9PR42-F1
#
_entry.id   AF-A0AAV9PR42-F1
#
_cell.length_a   1.000
_cell.length_b   1.000
_cell.length_c   1.000
_cell.angle_alpha   90.00
_cell.angle_beta   90.00
_cell.angle_gamma   90.00
#
_symmetry.space_group_name_H-M   'P 1'
#
loop_
_entity.id
_entity.type
_entity.pdbx_description
1 polymer ?
#
loop_
_entity_poly.entity_id
_entity_poly.type
_entity_poly.pdbx_seq_one_letter_code
_entity_poly.pdbx_strand_id
1 'polypeptide(L)'
;MNSKPPSYASAQSVSRTKTSQEEVKSRADAMLRDSLTRGSSVTRPQVASDGVNSLADEMLRSSLSQNAIKPASEVSLTSSTSTSLPSYRSKPQGVQATTSAGPAGFRHPGLKTDSLKARKIQLQREIDEANAALPRRETKGLFKIACSTDLMFLIDTTASMGPYIDTAKEQVKTIVDDIQRKFLNQSEVRMAVVSYKDHGDSGHLEFLDFTSSVEAVHQFLARLRATGGGDPPEDVLGGLQMALHASWKQQTRCIIHIADAPAHGELLHDMGASSDNYHSVGSEPHGLTHEPLLRKLIECNLNYTLLRIKQHTDRMAFVFSGVYGYSNARLLPNNAYYHHTSSDTSRTVGRSISLTAPAPQFEEAQLGTAYSELRNLVVKSVTDSITRTAGHLTTKLGRTTKLGLTSTLRDLTVIREDDSAHSRRTSSRVDVALEKGPPQWTTSGWFDSKIEVTGFCPAVLEHDANTLNDMIDADENIKLSAADLTVFARSMPFAQGALRLASYARTSNSTNRFVIKIFKDDDHGRAEVTEDMRMQALCKAFALEFNSLLKIEPPLDFLVTSCLQTTTPATTGSGKACLSLEPFIEGNYIKYNSNGAYVNHTLGEDPFNQMAQAFSHFTFERSWGLFLVNDLQGVGHLLTDPSIQTRDPERFKLNDTNLHEEGFKFFFATHECNSFCRQLELQSTGEMLISGEFTFREHWPVMDPTACCSNKFCRSIIHLSSAHKSKDFPGHNWCDKC
;
A
#
# COMPACT_ATOMS: atom_id res chain seq x y z
N MET A 1 -22.09 -18.85 -8.17
CA MET A 1 -21.43 -18.74 -9.49
C MET A 1 -20.50 -19.94 -9.65
N ASN A 2 -21.00 -21.04 -10.21
CA ASN A 2 -20.20 -22.24 -10.54
C ASN A 2 -19.70 -22.12 -11.99
N SER A 3 -19.02 -21.03 -12.32
CA SER A 3 -18.50 -20.78 -13.66
C SER A 3 -16.99 -21.01 -13.68
N LYS A 4 -16.49 -21.61 -14.77
CA LYS A 4 -15.06 -21.85 -15.01
C LYS A 4 -14.30 -20.52 -15.07
N PRO A 5 -13.02 -20.46 -14.68
CA PRO A 5 -12.22 -19.23 -14.76
C PRO A 5 -12.25 -18.61 -16.17
N PRO A 6 -12.06 -17.29 -16.28
CA PRO A 6 -12.15 -16.59 -17.56
C PRO A 6 -11.14 -17.18 -18.56
N SER A 7 -11.61 -17.46 -19.77
CA SER A 7 -10.80 -18.12 -20.79
C SER A 7 -10.01 -17.11 -21.60
N TYR A 8 -8.73 -17.41 -21.82
CA TYR A 8 -7.95 -16.73 -22.84
C TYR A 8 -8.50 -17.04 -24.22
N ALA A 9 -8.52 -16.04 -25.10
CA ALA A 9 -8.80 -16.26 -26.51
C ALA A 9 -7.83 -17.31 -27.06
N SER A 10 -8.34 -18.35 -27.74
CA SER A 10 -7.47 -19.20 -28.55
C SER A 10 -7.16 -18.46 -29.86
N ALA A 11 -6.02 -18.76 -30.50
CA ALA A 11 -5.68 -18.19 -31.81
C ALA A 11 -6.71 -18.52 -32.92
N GLN A 12 -7.73 -19.35 -32.63
CA GLN A 12 -8.77 -19.75 -33.56
C GLN A 12 -10.14 -19.82 -32.85
N SER A 13 -10.83 -18.69 -32.70
CA SER A 13 -12.29 -18.62 -32.96
C SER A 13 -12.84 -17.23 -32.66
N VAL A 14 -13.20 -16.54 -33.73
CA VAL A 14 -14.16 -15.45 -33.72
C VAL A 14 -15.56 -16.06 -33.85
N SER A 15 -16.45 -15.68 -32.94
CA SER A 15 -17.92 -15.75 -33.01
C SER A 15 -18.57 -17.13 -33.18
N ARG A 16 -19.44 -17.50 -32.22
CA ARG A 16 -20.78 -18.03 -32.52
C ARG A 16 -21.76 -17.88 -31.34
N THR A 17 -22.99 -17.60 -31.72
CA THR A 17 -24.16 -17.12 -30.97
C THR A 17 -24.70 -18.05 -29.88
N LYS A 18 -25.33 -17.44 -28.87
CA LYS A 18 -26.04 -18.05 -27.72
C LYS A 18 -26.81 -19.31 -28.12
N THR A 19 -26.48 -20.44 -27.47
CA THR A 19 -27.20 -21.71 -27.58
C THR A 19 -27.70 -22.08 -26.17
N SER A 20 -28.96 -22.50 -26.06
CA SER A 20 -29.62 -22.74 -24.76
C SER A 20 -29.10 -24.02 -24.08
N GLN A 21 -29.14 -24.08 -22.74
CA GLN A 21 -28.60 -25.18 -21.93
C GLN A 21 -29.18 -26.57 -22.28
N GLU A 22 -30.38 -26.64 -22.88
CA GLU A 22 -31.00 -27.92 -23.27
C GLU A 22 -30.41 -28.51 -24.56
N GLU A 23 -29.98 -27.67 -25.51
CA GLU A 23 -29.31 -28.14 -26.74
C GLU A 23 -27.89 -28.68 -26.47
N VAL A 24 -27.22 -28.16 -25.42
CA VAL A 24 -25.90 -28.64 -24.98
C VAL A 24 -25.98 -30.07 -24.45
N LYS A 25 -27.07 -30.40 -23.74
CA LYS A 25 -27.27 -31.73 -23.16
C LYS A 25 -27.62 -32.77 -24.23
N SER A 26 -28.46 -32.40 -25.19
CA SER A 26 -28.79 -33.22 -26.37
C SER A 26 -27.57 -33.50 -27.26
N ARG A 27 -26.71 -32.49 -27.46
CA ARG A 27 -25.45 -32.66 -28.21
C ARG A 27 -24.42 -33.49 -27.45
N ALA A 28 -24.33 -33.40 -26.12
CA ALA A 28 -23.43 -34.22 -25.32
C ALA A 28 -23.76 -35.73 -25.44
N ASP A 29 -25.04 -36.10 -25.47
CA ASP A 29 -25.50 -37.49 -25.65
C ASP A 29 -25.36 -38.01 -27.09
N ALA A 30 -25.27 -37.11 -28.07
CA ALA A 30 -24.92 -37.45 -29.45
C ALA A 30 -23.40 -37.64 -29.61
N MET A 31 -22.59 -36.78 -28.97
CA MET A 31 -21.12 -36.85 -29.00
C MET A 31 -20.56 -38.07 -28.28
N LEU A 32 -21.26 -38.58 -27.25
CA LEU A 32 -20.90 -39.83 -26.57
C LEU A 32 -21.12 -41.08 -27.44
N ARG A 33 -22.02 -41.01 -28.43
CA ARG A 33 -22.27 -42.10 -29.40
C ARG A 33 -21.26 -42.11 -30.56
N ASP A 34 -20.81 -40.93 -30.99
CA ASP A 34 -19.83 -40.81 -32.07
C ASP A 34 -18.37 -41.08 -31.61
N SER A 35 -18.12 -41.15 -30.30
CA SER A 35 -16.78 -41.39 -29.73
C SER A 35 -16.31 -42.86 -29.82
N LEU A 36 -17.06 -43.76 -30.47
CA LEU A 36 -16.70 -45.19 -30.63
C LEU A 36 -16.20 -45.60 -32.02
N THR A 37 -15.93 -44.68 -32.94
CA THR A 37 -15.38 -45.04 -34.26
C THR A 37 -14.27 -44.10 -34.75
N ARG A 38 -13.02 -44.61 -34.72
CA ARG A 38 -11.85 -44.36 -35.62
C ARG A 38 -11.51 -42.88 -35.95
N GLY A 39 -10.28 -42.38 -35.84
CA GLY A 39 -8.98 -42.96 -36.18
C GLY A 39 -8.34 -42.20 -37.38
N SER A 40 -7.28 -41.43 -37.09
CA SER A 40 -6.13 -41.05 -37.97
C SER A 40 -6.32 -40.20 -39.25
N SER A 41 -5.67 -39.02 -39.35
CA SER A 41 -4.50 -38.73 -40.22
C SER A 41 -4.25 -37.23 -40.54
N VAL A 42 -3.05 -36.75 -40.16
CA VAL A 42 -2.05 -35.88 -40.84
C VAL A 42 -2.46 -34.95 -42.01
N THR A 43 -2.11 -33.64 -41.95
CA THR A 43 -1.14 -32.92 -42.84
C THR A 43 -1.13 -31.39 -42.64
N ARG A 44 0.06 -30.78 -42.88
CA ARG A 44 0.45 -29.34 -42.82
C ARG A 44 0.64 -28.82 -44.26
N PRO A 45 0.43 -27.53 -44.60
CA PRO A 45 1.58 -26.63 -44.89
C PRO A 45 1.30 -25.11 -44.67
N GLN A 46 2.26 -24.32 -44.19
CA GLN A 46 3.15 -23.35 -44.90
C GLN A 46 2.73 -21.87 -44.81
N VAL A 47 3.78 -21.05 -44.86
CA VAL A 47 3.95 -19.66 -44.44
C VAL A 47 3.74 -18.70 -45.63
N ALA A 48 3.19 -17.52 -45.36
CA ALA A 48 3.42 -16.32 -46.18
C ALA A 48 3.57 -15.10 -45.26
N SER A 49 4.64 -14.34 -45.50
CA SER A 49 4.98 -13.06 -44.91
C SER A 49 4.26 -11.93 -45.62
N ASP A 50 3.77 -10.94 -44.89
CA ASP A 50 3.60 -9.58 -45.40
C ASP A 50 3.81 -8.57 -44.27
N GLY A 51 4.64 -7.56 -44.57
CA GLY A 51 4.96 -6.46 -43.67
C GLY A 51 3.94 -5.34 -43.77
N VAL A 52 3.74 -4.63 -42.66
CA VAL A 52 3.14 -3.30 -42.66
C VAL A 52 3.85 -2.43 -41.63
N ASN A 53 4.33 -1.29 -42.13
CA ASN A 53 4.87 -0.16 -41.39
C ASN A 53 3.89 0.36 -40.34
N SER A 54 4.41 0.73 -39.16
CA SER A 54 3.65 1.50 -38.17
C SER A 54 4.57 2.48 -37.44
N LEU A 55 4.50 3.75 -37.83
CA LEU A 55 4.25 4.91 -36.95
C LEU A 55 4.99 5.02 -35.59
N ALA A 56 6.18 4.44 -35.46
CA ALA A 56 7.03 4.56 -34.26
C ALA A 56 8.27 5.46 -34.47
N ASP A 57 8.56 5.86 -35.71
CA ASP A 57 9.79 6.60 -36.06
C ASP A 57 9.63 8.13 -36.13
N GLU A 58 8.43 8.67 -35.87
CA GLU A 58 8.16 10.10 -36.03
C GLU A 58 7.76 10.85 -34.75
N MET A 59 7.86 10.21 -33.57
CA MET A 59 7.63 10.88 -32.27
C MET A 59 8.90 11.04 -31.41
N LEU A 60 10.06 10.64 -31.93
CA LEU A 60 11.35 10.72 -31.24
C LEU A 60 12.24 11.89 -31.71
N ARG A 61 11.63 12.95 -32.26
CA ARG A 61 12.34 14.14 -32.79
C ARG A 61 11.81 15.50 -32.36
N SER A 62 11.10 15.60 -31.23
CA SER A 62 10.80 16.92 -30.64
C SER A 62 10.84 16.88 -29.12
N SER A 63 12.01 17.11 -28.51
CA SER A 63 12.18 17.72 -27.16
C SER A 63 13.67 17.81 -26.74
N LEU A 64 14.52 18.34 -27.63
CA LEU A 64 15.85 18.84 -27.23
C LEU A 64 16.15 20.14 -27.96
N SER A 65 15.56 21.24 -27.48
CA SER A 65 16.11 22.58 -27.67
C SER A 65 15.56 23.52 -26.60
N GLN A 66 16.44 23.94 -25.68
CA GLN A 66 16.63 25.33 -25.23
C GLN A 66 17.41 25.34 -23.91
N ASN A 67 18.73 25.41 -24.01
CA ASN A 67 19.51 26.61 -23.62
C ASN A 67 21.00 26.24 -23.56
N ALA A 68 21.70 26.69 -24.60
CA ALA A 68 23.15 26.65 -24.71
C ALA A 68 23.75 27.97 -24.21
N ILE A 69 24.97 27.89 -23.66
CA ILE A 69 26.12 28.83 -23.69
C ILE A 69 27.13 28.27 -22.67
N LYS A 70 28.45 28.21 -22.82
CA LYS A 70 29.46 27.98 -23.88
C LYS A 70 30.80 27.79 -23.09
N PRO A 71 31.84 27.11 -23.62
CA PRO A 71 32.98 26.63 -22.84
C PRO A 71 34.25 27.47 -23.01
N ALA A 72 35.26 27.22 -22.18
CA ALA A 72 36.62 27.72 -22.34
C ALA A 72 37.66 26.57 -22.42
N SER A 73 38.44 26.67 -23.50
CA SER A 73 39.69 26.02 -23.96
C SER A 73 40.74 25.65 -22.89
N GLU A 74 41.42 24.49 -22.96
CA GLU A 74 42.47 24.00 -23.90
C GLU A 74 43.90 24.39 -23.46
N VAL A 75 44.77 23.42 -23.13
CA VAL A 75 46.22 23.37 -23.45
C VAL A 75 46.72 21.91 -23.45
N SER A 76 47.34 21.53 -24.57
CA SER A 76 48.04 20.26 -24.87
C SER A 76 49.48 20.21 -24.35
N LEU A 77 50.12 19.03 -24.26
CA LEU A 77 51.56 18.79 -24.58
C LEU A 77 51.94 17.28 -24.60
N THR A 78 52.14 16.76 -25.82
CA THR A 78 53.23 15.88 -26.37
C THR A 78 53.86 14.68 -25.63
N SER A 79 53.70 13.50 -26.27
CA SER A 79 54.62 12.37 -26.59
C SER A 79 55.87 12.01 -25.74
N SER A 80 56.07 10.71 -25.45
CA SER A 80 57.16 9.85 -25.98
C SER A 80 57.33 8.46 -25.31
N THR A 81 57.73 7.47 -26.14
CA THR A 81 58.63 6.29 -25.91
C THR A 81 58.21 5.11 -25.00
N SER A 82 57.96 3.92 -25.59
CA SER A 82 58.81 2.69 -25.70
C SER A 82 58.95 1.88 -24.37
N THR A 83 58.85 0.54 -24.28
CA THR A 83 59.73 -0.46 -24.91
C THR A 83 59.26 -1.92 -24.66
N SER A 84 59.47 -2.78 -25.67
CA SER A 84 59.92 -4.20 -25.69
C SER A 84 59.15 -5.37 -25.01
N LEU A 85 58.66 -6.26 -25.87
CA LEU A 85 58.58 -7.73 -25.73
C LEU A 85 59.92 -8.39 -26.15
N PRO A 86 60.21 -9.63 -25.70
CA PRO A 86 61.00 -10.58 -26.48
C PRO A 86 60.16 -11.78 -26.96
N SER A 87 60.29 -12.09 -28.25
CA SER A 87 59.84 -13.35 -28.86
C SER A 87 60.92 -14.41 -28.75
N TYR A 88 60.53 -15.69 -28.62
CA TYR A 88 61.35 -16.79 -29.11
C TYR A 88 60.50 -17.82 -29.84
N ARG A 89 61.01 -18.24 -30.99
CA ARG A 89 60.41 -19.14 -31.97
C ARG A 89 61.24 -20.41 -32.02
N SER A 90 60.61 -21.59 -31.98
CA SER A 90 61.16 -22.82 -32.58
C SER A 90 60.06 -23.86 -32.82
N LYS A 91 60.32 -24.69 -33.84
CA LYS A 91 59.40 -25.48 -34.68
C LYS A 91 59.29 -26.96 -34.20
N PRO A 92 58.47 -27.81 -34.85
CA PRO A 92 57.73 -28.92 -34.22
C PRO A 92 58.40 -30.29 -34.35
N GLN A 93 58.05 -31.22 -33.46
CA GLN A 93 58.13 -32.67 -33.66
C GLN A 93 56.95 -33.35 -32.97
N GLY A 94 56.29 -34.27 -33.67
CA GLY A 94 55.13 -35.01 -33.17
C GLY A 94 55.52 -36.32 -32.49
N VAL A 95 54.72 -36.75 -31.51
CA VAL A 95 54.64 -38.15 -31.04
C VAL A 95 53.23 -38.41 -30.47
N GLN A 96 52.61 -39.45 -31.03
CA GLN A 96 51.64 -40.45 -30.54
C GLN A 96 50.61 -40.15 -29.44
N ALA A 97 49.41 -40.63 -29.74
CA ALA A 97 48.21 -40.69 -28.91
C ALA A 97 48.40 -41.49 -27.60
N THR A 98 47.93 -40.92 -26.50
CA THR A 98 47.49 -41.66 -25.32
C THR A 98 46.17 -41.08 -24.81
N THR A 99 45.16 -41.93 -24.79
CA THR A 99 43.84 -41.69 -24.19
C THR A 99 43.99 -41.46 -22.69
N SER A 100 43.56 -40.30 -22.18
CA SER A 100 43.39 -40.07 -20.74
C SER A 100 42.06 -39.37 -20.45
N ALA A 101 41.42 -39.86 -19.39
CA ALA A 101 40.04 -39.64 -19.01
C ALA A 101 39.69 -38.16 -18.78
N GLY A 102 38.47 -37.78 -19.18
CA GLY A 102 37.92 -36.45 -18.92
C GLY A 102 37.74 -36.18 -17.42
N PRO A 103 37.66 -34.90 -17.00
CA PRO A 103 37.57 -34.53 -15.60
C PRO A 103 36.23 -34.98 -15.01
N ALA A 104 36.31 -35.56 -13.82
CA ALA A 104 35.18 -35.97 -13.01
C ALA A 104 34.19 -34.82 -12.80
N GLY A 105 32.90 -35.08 -13.10
CA GLY A 105 31.82 -34.16 -12.83
C GLY A 105 31.75 -33.80 -11.34
N PHE A 106 31.54 -32.52 -11.06
CA PHE A 106 31.16 -32.01 -9.75
C PHE A 106 29.86 -32.71 -9.29
N ARG A 107 29.98 -33.75 -8.46
CA ARG A 107 28.86 -34.27 -7.68
C ARG A 107 28.75 -33.44 -6.40
N HIS A 108 27.80 -32.52 -6.36
CA HIS A 108 27.29 -32.01 -5.09
C HIS A 108 26.69 -33.17 -4.28
N PRO A 109 26.86 -33.21 -2.95
CA PRO A 109 26.16 -34.17 -2.10
C PRO A 109 24.67 -33.83 -2.09
N GLY A 110 23.92 -34.39 -3.04
CA GLY A 110 22.46 -34.27 -3.08
C GLY A 110 21.84 -35.08 -1.94
N LEU A 111 20.98 -34.43 -1.15
CA LEU A 111 20.13 -35.12 -0.18
C LEU A 111 19.27 -36.19 -0.87
N LYS A 112 19.03 -37.31 -0.18
CA LYS A 112 18.04 -38.30 -0.63
C LYS A 112 16.68 -37.61 -0.77
N THR A 113 16.09 -37.69 -1.96
CA THR A 113 14.81 -37.08 -2.36
C THR A 113 13.68 -37.33 -1.36
N ASP A 114 13.71 -38.46 -0.66
CA ASP A 114 12.72 -38.87 0.33
C ASP A 114 12.71 -38.00 1.59
N SER A 115 13.88 -37.49 2.02
CA SER A 115 13.99 -36.59 3.18
C SER A 115 13.34 -35.23 2.90
N LEU A 116 13.54 -34.68 1.69
CA LEU A 116 12.92 -33.41 1.29
C LEU A 116 11.40 -33.54 1.11
N LYS A 117 10.92 -34.67 0.58
CA LYS A 117 9.48 -34.95 0.51
C LYS A 117 8.84 -35.00 1.90
N ALA A 118 9.48 -35.70 2.85
CA ALA A 118 9.01 -35.77 4.23
C ALA A 118 8.93 -34.38 4.89
N ARG A 119 9.93 -33.52 4.69
CA ARG A 119 9.94 -32.14 5.21
C ARG A 119 8.78 -31.30 4.65
N LYS A 120 8.44 -31.44 3.36
CA LYS A 120 7.28 -30.75 2.77
C LYS A 120 5.95 -31.22 3.35
N ILE A 121 5.78 -32.54 3.54
CA ILE A 121 4.58 -33.11 4.16
C ILE A 121 4.43 -32.59 5.60
N GLN A 122 5.53 -32.52 6.35
CA GLN A 122 5.53 -31.98 7.70
C GLN A 122 5.11 -30.50 7.72
N LEU A 123 5.65 -29.69 6.79
CA LEU A 123 5.27 -28.29 6.68
C LEU A 123 3.77 -28.11 6.39
N GLN A 124 3.22 -28.92 5.47
CA GLN A 124 1.79 -28.86 5.15
C GLN A 124 0.92 -29.20 6.37
N ARG A 125 1.28 -30.24 7.14
CA ARG A 125 0.55 -30.58 8.37
C ARG A 125 0.53 -29.46 9.39
N GLU A 126 1.66 -28.77 9.58
CA GLU A 126 1.72 -27.63 10.50
C GLU A 126 0.84 -26.46 10.04
N ILE A 127 0.73 -26.24 8.74
CA ILE A 127 -0.20 -25.24 8.18
C ILE A 127 -1.64 -25.65 8.45
N ASP A 128 -2.00 -26.91 8.20
CA ASP A 128 -3.35 -27.42 8.41
C ASP A 128 -3.75 -27.34 9.90
N GLU A 129 -2.83 -27.69 10.80
CA GLU A 129 -3.02 -27.58 12.26
C GLU A 129 -3.18 -26.12 12.70
N ALA A 130 -2.36 -25.20 12.20
CA ALA A 130 -2.45 -23.78 12.51
C ALA A 130 -3.79 -23.18 12.01
N ASN A 131 -4.19 -23.52 10.79
CA ASN A 131 -5.48 -23.10 10.21
C ASN A 131 -6.67 -23.62 11.01
N ALA A 132 -6.62 -24.88 11.47
CA ALA A 132 -7.67 -25.46 12.30
C ALA A 132 -7.76 -24.83 13.70
N ALA A 133 -6.63 -24.38 14.24
CA ALA A 133 -6.57 -23.75 15.56
C ALA A 133 -7.09 -22.30 15.58
N LEU A 134 -7.02 -21.58 14.46
CA LEU A 134 -7.46 -20.19 14.40
C LEU A 134 -8.99 -20.05 14.31
N PRO A 135 -9.63 -19.23 15.17
CA PRO A 135 -11.02 -18.87 15.01
C PRO A 135 -11.21 -18.02 13.75
N ARG A 136 -12.43 -18.02 13.21
CA ARG A 136 -12.77 -17.12 12.10
C ARG A 136 -12.63 -15.66 12.56
N ARG A 137 -11.93 -14.86 11.77
CA ARG A 137 -11.80 -13.43 12.01
C ARG A 137 -13.09 -12.70 11.64
N GLU A 138 -13.66 -11.96 12.58
CA GLU A 138 -14.87 -11.17 12.34
C GLU A 138 -14.48 -9.76 11.86
N THR A 139 -14.51 -9.55 10.54
CA THR A 139 -14.22 -8.24 9.93
C THR A 139 -15.50 -7.47 9.55
N LYS A 140 -16.65 -8.15 9.50
CA LYS A 140 -17.92 -7.60 9.01
C LYS A 140 -18.29 -6.28 9.68
N GLY A 141 -18.57 -5.26 8.87
CA GLY A 141 -18.96 -3.93 9.35
C GLY A 141 -17.79 -2.98 9.64
N LEU A 142 -16.54 -3.45 9.52
CA LEU A 142 -15.35 -2.63 9.69
C LEU A 142 -15.33 -1.42 8.74
N PHE A 143 -15.72 -1.60 7.48
CA PHE A 143 -15.82 -0.51 6.50
C PHE A 143 -16.82 0.55 6.96
N LYS A 144 -18.03 0.12 7.33
CA LYS A 144 -19.07 1.02 7.83
C LYS A 144 -18.60 1.82 9.06
N ILE A 145 -17.92 1.15 9.99
CA ILE A 145 -17.39 1.79 11.22
C ILE A 145 -16.32 2.83 10.88
N ALA A 146 -15.39 2.50 9.98
CA ALA A 146 -14.31 3.41 9.58
C ALA A 146 -14.85 4.63 8.82
N CYS A 147 -15.81 4.42 7.92
CA CYS A 147 -16.33 5.47 7.04
C CYS A 147 -17.45 6.31 7.68
N SER A 148 -18.09 5.84 8.76
CA SER A 148 -19.07 6.66 9.48
C SER A 148 -18.38 7.83 10.16
N THR A 149 -18.92 9.02 9.94
CA THR A 149 -18.22 10.29 10.16
C THR A 149 -19.07 11.28 10.92
N ASP A 150 -18.47 11.92 11.91
CA ASP A 150 -18.93 13.16 12.50
C ASP A 150 -18.18 14.32 11.87
N LEU A 151 -18.92 15.17 11.15
CA LEU A 151 -18.41 16.33 10.43
C LEU A 151 -18.91 17.62 11.08
N MET A 152 -18.01 18.37 11.72
CA MET A 152 -18.33 19.67 12.28
C MET A 152 -17.83 20.78 11.36
N PHE A 153 -18.71 21.71 11.01
CA PHE A 153 -18.30 23.00 10.44
C PHE A 153 -18.13 24.00 11.58
N LEU A 154 -16.91 24.51 11.73
CA LEU A 154 -16.61 25.66 12.58
C LEU A 154 -16.46 26.87 11.66
N ILE A 155 -17.33 27.87 11.80
CA ILE A 155 -17.48 28.92 10.78
C ILE A 155 -17.40 30.30 11.43
N ASP A 156 -16.50 31.13 10.89
CA ASP A 156 -16.54 32.58 11.09
C ASP A 156 -17.82 33.18 10.48
N THR A 157 -18.57 33.95 11.26
CA THR A 157 -19.85 34.53 10.82
C THR A 157 -19.90 36.05 10.89
N THR A 158 -18.76 36.71 10.76
CA THR A 158 -18.67 38.16 10.56
C THR A 158 -19.13 38.61 9.17
N ALA A 159 -19.26 39.93 8.95
CA ALA A 159 -19.80 40.48 7.71
C ALA A 159 -19.04 40.06 6.43
N SER A 160 -17.71 39.89 6.50
CA SER A 160 -16.89 39.45 5.35
C SER A 160 -17.18 38.01 4.91
N MET A 161 -17.76 37.19 5.79
CA MET A 161 -18.01 35.77 5.55
C MET A 161 -19.30 35.49 4.79
N GLY A 162 -20.11 36.51 4.48
CA GLY A 162 -21.40 36.37 3.78
C GLY A 162 -21.37 35.46 2.55
N PRO A 163 -20.48 35.69 1.56
CA PRO A 163 -20.40 34.85 0.35
C PRO A 163 -20.05 33.39 0.65
N TYR A 164 -19.20 33.13 1.66
CA TYR A 164 -18.77 31.78 2.04
C TYR A 164 -19.87 31.01 2.78
N ILE A 165 -20.64 31.71 3.61
CA ILE A 165 -21.82 31.15 4.28
C ILE A 165 -22.90 30.79 3.26
N ASP A 166 -23.15 31.66 2.28
CA ASP A 166 -24.11 31.38 1.21
C ASP A 166 -23.68 30.19 0.35
N THR A 167 -22.37 30.11 0.04
CA THR A 167 -21.77 28.92 -0.59
C THR A 167 -22.01 27.65 0.23
N ALA A 168 -21.76 27.70 1.54
CA ALA A 168 -21.94 26.55 2.42
C ALA A 168 -23.40 26.08 2.46
N LYS A 169 -24.38 27.01 2.49
CA LYS A 169 -25.82 26.70 2.42
C LYS A 169 -26.15 25.93 1.14
N GLU A 170 -25.68 26.41 -0.01
CA GLU A 170 -25.98 25.79 -1.31
C GLU A 170 -25.32 24.41 -1.48
N GLN A 171 -24.12 24.22 -0.92
CA GLN A 171 -23.30 23.02 -1.17
C GLN A 171 -23.46 21.92 -0.11
N VAL A 172 -23.99 22.21 1.09
CA VAL A 172 -24.02 21.23 2.20
C VAL A 172 -24.66 19.90 1.82
N LYS A 173 -25.77 19.94 1.08
CA LYS A 173 -26.44 18.72 0.60
C LYS A 173 -25.56 17.92 -0.35
N THR A 174 -24.94 18.60 -1.32
CA THR A 174 -24.05 17.97 -2.30
C THR A 174 -22.81 17.38 -1.64
N ILE A 175 -22.24 18.05 -0.63
CA ILE A 175 -21.11 17.55 0.16
C ILE A 175 -21.49 16.22 0.85
N VAL A 176 -22.64 16.18 1.51
CA VAL A 176 -23.12 14.96 2.17
C VAL A 176 -23.37 13.85 1.15
N ASP A 177 -24.05 14.17 0.06
CA ASP A 177 -24.35 13.20 -1.01
C ASP A 177 -23.07 12.63 -1.61
N ASP A 178 -22.01 13.45 -1.78
CA ASP A 178 -20.71 13.00 -2.28
C ASP A 178 -19.97 12.11 -1.29
N ILE A 179 -19.92 12.49 -0.01
CA ILE A 179 -19.31 11.67 1.02
C ILE A 179 -20.04 10.31 1.08
N GLN A 180 -21.37 10.31 1.07
CA GLN A 180 -22.16 9.08 1.09
C GLN A 180 -21.90 8.22 -0.16
N ARG A 181 -21.93 8.79 -1.37
CA ARG A 181 -21.61 8.07 -2.61
C ARG A 181 -20.21 7.48 -2.58
N LYS A 182 -19.21 8.28 -2.21
CA LYS A 182 -17.80 7.88 -2.17
C LYS A 182 -17.58 6.71 -1.23
N PHE A 183 -18.27 6.68 -0.10
CA PHE A 183 -18.23 5.57 0.86
C PHE A 183 -19.39 4.58 0.69
N LEU A 184 -19.76 4.34 -0.56
CA LEU A 184 -20.62 3.24 -1.00
C LEU A 184 -22.02 3.23 -0.34
N ASN A 185 -22.50 4.39 0.10
CA ASN A 185 -23.74 4.58 0.86
C ASN A 185 -23.84 3.67 2.10
N GLN A 186 -22.70 3.23 2.67
CA GLN A 186 -22.67 2.39 3.88
C GLN A 186 -22.30 3.18 5.15
N SER A 187 -21.88 4.44 5.01
CA SER A 187 -21.50 5.31 6.12
C SER A 187 -22.68 6.10 6.69
N GLU A 188 -22.68 6.30 8.00
CA GLU A 188 -23.52 7.31 8.66
C GLU A 188 -22.73 8.63 8.71
N VAL A 189 -23.30 9.70 8.16
CA VAL A 189 -22.72 11.05 8.25
C VAL A 189 -23.60 11.89 9.16
N ARG A 190 -23.06 12.33 10.29
CA ARG A 190 -23.71 13.32 11.17
C ARG A 190 -22.96 14.63 11.06
N MET A 191 -23.71 15.73 11.10
CA MET A 191 -23.18 17.07 10.95
C MET A 191 -23.50 17.94 12.15
N ALA A 192 -22.53 18.75 12.55
CA ALA A 192 -22.68 19.81 13.54
C ALA A 192 -22.20 21.14 12.95
N VAL A 193 -22.70 22.26 13.47
CA VAL A 193 -22.24 23.59 13.09
C VAL A 193 -21.99 24.40 14.34
N VAL A 194 -20.79 24.94 14.47
CA VAL A 194 -20.46 25.99 15.44
C VAL A 194 -20.17 27.25 14.64
N SER A 195 -20.92 28.31 14.89
CA SER A 195 -20.59 29.63 14.36
C SER A 195 -20.06 30.52 15.46
N TYR A 196 -19.04 31.31 15.15
CA TYR A 196 -18.46 32.29 16.07
C TYR A 196 -18.29 33.67 15.39
N LYS A 197 -18.11 34.71 16.22
CA LYS A 197 -17.86 36.13 15.86
C LYS A 197 -17.01 36.81 16.94
N ASP A 198 -16.87 38.12 16.89
CA ASP A 198 -16.40 38.95 17.99
C ASP A 198 -17.20 38.75 19.28
N HIS A 199 -16.54 38.81 20.44
CA HIS A 199 -17.19 38.72 21.75
C HIS A 199 -18.31 39.76 21.99
N GLY A 200 -18.24 40.92 21.33
CA GLY A 200 -19.20 42.01 21.47
C GLY A 200 -20.47 41.84 20.62
N ASP A 201 -20.49 40.88 19.70
CA ASP A 201 -21.56 40.74 18.73
C ASP A 201 -22.76 39.95 19.26
N SER A 202 -23.95 40.32 18.79
CA SER A 202 -25.16 39.54 19.06
C SER A 202 -25.10 38.22 18.30
N GLY A 203 -25.33 37.11 19.02
CA GLY A 203 -25.11 35.77 18.48
C GLY A 203 -23.63 35.45 18.26
N HIS A 204 -22.74 35.96 19.13
CA HIS A 204 -21.29 35.70 19.02
C HIS A 204 -20.94 34.21 18.99
N LEU A 205 -21.73 33.34 19.61
CA LEU A 205 -21.59 31.88 19.53
C LEU A 205 -22.97 31.26 19.31
N GLU A 206 -23.15 30.53 18.20
CA GLU A 206 -24.33 29.70 17.95
C GLU A 206 -23.90 28.27 17.64
N PHE A 207 -24.71 27.30 18.07
CA PHE A 207 -24.35 25.89 18.00
C PHE A 207 -25.54 25.02 17.58
N LEU A 208 -25.32 24.21 16.55
CA LEU A 208 -26.12 23.06 16.20
C LEU A 208 -25.32 21.79 16.50
N ASP A 209 -25.79 21.02 17.46
CA ASP A 209 -25.18 19.72 17.78
C ASP A 209 -25.45 18.67 16.68
N PHE A 210 -24.72 17.55 16.74
CA PHE A 210 -24.72 16.52 15.70
C PHE A 210 -26.11 16.00 15.34
N THR A 211 -26.46 16.14 14.06
CA THR A 211 -27.69 15.62 13.47
C THR A 211 -27.41 14.90 12.15
N SER A 212 -28.21 13.89 11.82
CA SER A 212 -28.22 13.25 10.51
C SER A 212 -29.14 13.97 9.50
N SER A 213 -29.89 14.98 9.95
CA SER A 213 -30.79 15.75 9.09
C SER A 213 -30.05 16.86 8.36
N VAL A 214 -29.78 16.63 7.07
CA VAL A 214 -29.23 17.66 6.17
C VAL A 214 -30.12 18.90 6.15
N GLU A 215 -31.43 18.72 6.22
CA GLU A 215 -32.40 19.82 6.27
C GLU A 215 -32.25 20.66 7.53
N ALA A 216 -32.01 20.04 8.70
CA ALA A 216 -31.79 20.77 9.94
C ALA A 216 -30.52 21.62 9.88
N VAL A 217 -29.45 21.09 9.28
CA VAL A 217 -28.21 21.85 9.05
C VAL A 217 -28.43 23.00 8.08
N HIS A 218 -29.12 22.74 6.97
CA HIS A 218 -29.46 23.77 5.98
C HIS A 218 -30.29 24.89 6.62
N GLN A 219 -31.32 24.56 7.42
CA GLN A 219 -32.13 25.54 8.14
C GLN A 219 -31.32 26.33 9.18
N PHE A 220 -30.38 25.68 9.87
CA PHE A 220 -29.49 26.38 10.80
C PHE A 220 -28.59 27.37 10.06
N LEU A 221 -27.90 26.92 9.00
CA LEU A 221 -27.07 27.79 8.15
C LEU A 221 -27.88 28.95 7.58
N ALA A 222 -29.11 28.71 7.11
CA ALA A 222 -30.01 29.73 6.59
C ALA A 222 -30.37 30.83 7.60
N ARG A 223 -30.30 30.55 8.91
CA ARG A 223 -30.53 31.53 9.97
C ARG A 223 -29.29 32.34 10.33
N LEU A 224 -28.10 31.83 10.04
CA LEU A 224 -26.84 32.54 10.32
C LEU A 224 -26.81 33.85 9.53
N ARG A 225 -26.55 34.94 10.25
CA ARG A 225 -26.41 36.28 9.68
C ARG A 225 -24.96 36.71 9.78
N ALA A 226 -24.33 36.89 8.62
CA ALA A 226 -23.03 37.53 8.44
C ALA A 226 -23.16 39.02 8.75
N THR A 227 -23.17 39.36 10.03
CA THR A 227 -23.39 40.71 10.54
C THR A 227 -22.54 40.92 11.77
N GLY A 228 -22.24 42.18 12.07
CA GLY A 228 -21.22 42.51 13.05
C GLY A 228 -19.85 42.42 12.41
N GLY A 229 -18.82 42.27 13.23
CA GLY A 229 -17.44 42.49 12.85
C GLY A 229 -16.91 43.81 13.42
N GLY A 230 -15.89 43.71 14.25
CA GLY A 230 -14.86 44.73 14.45
C GLY A 230 -13.76 44.66 13.38
N ASP A 231 -12.59 45.24 13.67
CA ASP A 231 -11.36 44.78 13.02
C ASP A 231 -10.94 43.45 13.70
N PRO A 232 -10.29 42.50 12.98
CA PRO A 232 -9.80 41.25 13.57
C PRO A 232 -8.95 41.52 14.83
N PRO A 233 -8.91 40.63 15.84
CA PRO A 233 -9.28 39.18 15.80
C PRO A 233 -10.69 38.80 16.29
N GLU A 234 -11.06 37.52 16.14
CA GLU A 234 -12.39 36.94 16.49
C GLU A 234 -12.34 35.90 17.64
N ASP A 235 -13.50 35.49 18.17
CA ASP A 235 -13.65 34.44 19.21
C ASP A 235 -13.50 32.99 18.69
N VAL A 236 -12.37 32.73 18.00
CA VAL A 236 -12.03 31.39 17.49
C VAL A 236 -11.89 30.37 18.63
N LEU A 237 -11.33 30.79 19.77
CA LEU A 237 -11.07 29.89 20.90
C LEU A 237 -12.37 29.47 21.60
N GLY A 238 -13.35 30.37 21.75
CA GLY A 238 -14.70 30.04 22.21
C GLY A 238 -15.40 29.07 21.26
N GLY A 239 -15.27 29.28 19.95
CA GLY A 239 -15.76 28.34 18.93
C GLY A 239 -15.16 26.93 19.06
N LEU A 240 -13.84 26.84 19.26
CA LEU A 240 -13.15 25.55 19.48
C LEU A 240 -13.51 24.91 20.84
N GLN A 241 -13.77 25.71 21.87
CA GLN A 241 -14.26 25.19 23.14
C GLN A 241 -15.67 24.60 22.99
N MET A 242 -16.56 25.26 22.23
CA MET A 242 -17.88 24.73 21.92
C MET A 242 -17.78 23.41 21.14
N ALA A 243 -16.85 23.32 20.18
CA ALA A 243 -16.59 22.10 19.42
C ALA A 243 -16.23 20.90 20.31
N LEU A 244 -15.49 21.11 21.40
CA LEU A 244 -15.15 20.06 22.37
C LEU A 244 -16.36 19.55 23.16
N HIS A 245 -17.39 20.36 23.36
CA HIS A 245 -18.60 19.99 24.10
C HIS A 245 -19.67 19.30 23.24
N ALA A 246 -19.45 19.15 21.93
CA ALA A 246 -20.40 18.51 21.04
C ALA A 246 -20.51 16.98 21.25
N SER A 247 -21.61 16.39 20.81
CA SER A 247 -21.93 14.96 21.02
C SER A 247 -21.25 14.01 20.01
N TRP A 248 -19.91 14.06 19.94
CA TRP A 248 -19.08 13.16 19.12
C TRP A 248 -19.34 11.68 19.45
N LYS A 249 -19.59 10.85 18.43
CA LYS A 249 -19.96 9.42 18.54
C LYS A 249 -19.20 8.54 17.55
N GLN A 250 -18.93 9.03 16.35
CA GLN A 250 -18.33 8.22 15.27
C GLN A 250 -16.82 8.07 15.45
N GLN A 251 -16.22 7.12 14.71
CA GLN A 251 -14.78 6.86 14.73
C GLN A 251 -14.00 7.91 13.95
N THR A 252 -14.52 8.30 12.79
CA THR A 252 -13.98 9.43 12.04
C THR A 252 -14.63 10.71 12.53
N ARG A 253 -13.81 11.64 13.04
CA ARG A 253 -14.22 12.92 13.60
C ARG A 253 -13.45 14.04 12.92
N CYS A 254 -14.16 14.96 12.29
CA CYS A 254 -13.57 16.02 11.48
C CYS A 254 -14.11 17.39 11.91
N ILE A 255 -13.23 18.35 12.16
CA ILE A 255 -13.53 19.77 12.20
C ILE A 255 -13.07 20.37 10.88
N ILE A 256 -13.99 20.99 10.15
CA ILE A 256 -13.68 21.88 9.03
C ILE A 256 -13.87 23.31 9.53
N HIS A 257 -12.76 24.00 9.75
CA HIS A 257 -12.75 25.37 10.22
C HIS A 257 -12.60 26.33 9.04
N ILE A 258 -13.58 27.19 8.81
CA ILE A 258 -13.61 28.17 7.72
C ILE A 258 -13.50 29.57 8.34
N ALA A 259 -12.38 30.25 8.09
CA ALA A 259 -12.08 31.53 8.73
C ALA A 259 -11.34 32.50 7.80
N ASP A 260 -11.66 33.79 7.92
CA ASP A 260 -10.92 34.89 7.29
C ASP A 260 -10.21 35.82 8.29
N ALA A 261 -10.48 35.67 9.59
CA ALA A 261 -9.82 36.38 10.68
C ALA A 261 -9.16 35.43 11.72
N PRO A 262 -8.06 35.85 12.37
CA PRO A 262 -7.35 35.06 13.38
C PRO A 262 -8.05 35.09 14.75
N ALA A 263 -7.58 34.23 15.65
CA ALA A 263 -7.96 34.22 17.06
C ALA A 263 -7.27 35.34 17.87
N HIS A 264 -7.90 35.78 18.96
CA HIS A 264 -7.28 36.69 19.95
C HIS A 264 -6.00 36.15 20.58
N GLY A 265 -5.03 37.03 20.82
CA GLY A 265 -3.79 36.74 21.53
C GLY A 265 -2.51 36.96 20.71
N GLU A 266 -1.49 37.54 21.35
CA GLU A 266 -0.24 38.03 20.75
C GLU A 266 0.55 37.01 19.92
N LEU A 267 0.34 35.71 20.16
CA LEU A 267 1.02 34.64 19.44
C LEU A 267 0.30 34.24 18.14
N LEU A 268 -1.00 34.55 18.01
CA LEU A 268 -1.90 34.01 16.97
C LEU A 268 -2.08 34.93 15.77
N HIS A 269 -1.57 36.17 15.82
CA HIS A 269 -1.60 37.12 14.71
C HIS A 269 -0.43 38.11 14.77
N ASP A 270 -0.14 38.78 13.65
CA ASP A 270 0.95 39.76 13.54
C ASP A 270 0.47 41.23 13.71
N MET A 271 -0.80 41.44 14.06
CA MET A 271 -1.37 42.77 14.30
C MET A 271 -0.82 43.40 15.60
N GLY A 272 -0.75 44.74 15.62
CA GLY A 272 -0.28 45.48 16.79
C GLY A 272 -1.25 45.39 17.98
N ALA A 273 -0.74 45.55 19.20
CA ALA A 273 -1.52 45.43 20.44
C ALA A 273 -2.76 46.34 20.52
N SER A 274 -2.78 47.45 19.78
CA SER A 274 -3.94 48.35 19.71
C SER A 274 -5.09 47.84 18.83
N SER A 275 -4.83 46.81 18.01
CA SER A 275 -5.81 46.20 17.10
C SER A 275 -6.49 44.98 17.72
N ASP A 276 -5.97 44.45 18.83
CA ASP A 276 -6.58 43.34 19.55
C ASP A 276 -6.98 43.78 20.97
N ASN A 277 -8.28 43.86 21.21
CA ASN A 277 -8.84 44.19 22.54
C ASN A 277 -8.44 43.17 23.63
N TYR A 278 -8.02 41.97 23.21
CA TYR A 278 -7.62 40.84 24.04
C TYR A 278 -6.22 40.33 23.67
N HIS A 279 -5.30 41.25 23.35
CA HIS A 279 -3.94 40.96 22.88
C HIS A 279 -3.12 40.06 23.83
N SER A 280 -3.24 40.24 25.14
CA SER A 280 -2.46 39.44 26.09
C SER A 280 -2.97 38.00 26.14
N VAL A 281 -2.05 37.04 26.28
CA VAL A 281 -2.41 35.61 26.36
C VAL A 281 -3.42 35.36 27.49
N GLY A 282 -4.55 34.74 27.16
CA GLY A 282 -5.62 34.43 28.11
C GLY A 282 -6.43 35.63 28.58
N SER A 283 -6.28 36.81 27.94
CA SER A 283 -7.07 38.00 28.28
C SER A 283 -8.45 38.03 27.63
N GLU A 284 -8.73 37.12 26.70
CA GLU A 284 -10.07 36.99 26.12
C GLU A 284 -11.10 36.62 27.21
N PRO A 285 -12.38 37.04 27.08
CA PRO A 285 -13.40 36.94 28.13
C PRO A 285 -13.60 35.57 28.80
N HIS A 286 -13.29 34.46 28.12
CA HIS A 286 -13.39 33.11 28.69
C HIS A 286 -12.10 32.62 29.37
N GLY A 287 -10.98 33.35 29.26
CA GLY A 287 -9.68 32.99 29.85
C GLY A 287 -8.95 31.83 29.16
N LEU A 288 -9.30 31.54 27.91
CA LEU A 288 -8.78 30.45 27.10
C LEU A 288 -7.41 30.76 26.51
N THR A 289 -6.65 29.69 26.32
CA THR A 289 -5.38 29.70 25.59
C THR A 289 -5.39 28.57 24.58
N HIS A 290 -4.76 28.80 23.42
CA HIS A 290 -4.81 27.85 22.31
C HIS A 290 -4.15 26.50 22.65
N GLU A 291 -3.02 26.49 23.38
CA GLU A 291 -2.27 25.26 23.66
C GLU A 291 -3.08 24.18 24.39
N PRO A 292 -3.66 24.42 25.59
CA PRO A 292 -4.46 23.41 26.28
C PRO A 292 -5.70 23.00 25.48
N LEU A 293 -6.28 23.92 24.73
CA LEU A 293 -7.48 23.68 23.94
C LEU A 293 -7.19 22.73 22.76
N LEU A 294 -6.14 23.01 21.99
CA LEU A 294 -5.71 22.15 20.88
C LEU A 294 -5.25 20.78 21.38
N ARG A 295 -4.58 20.70 22.54
CA ARG A 295 -4.23 19.40 23.17
C ARG A 295 -5.48 18.58 23.49
N LYS A 296 -6.54 19.19 24.00
CA LYS A 296 -7.82 18.49 24.22
C LYS A 296 -8.44 18.00 22.91
N LEU A 297 -8.37 18.79 21.82
CA LEU A 297 -8.85 18.33 20.49
C LEU A 297 -8.06 17.09 20.04
N ILE A 298 -6.74 17.09 20.27
CA ILE A 298 -5.84 15.98 19.94
C ILE A 298 -6.19 14.74 20.77
N GLU A 299 -6.39 14.90 22.08
CA GLU A 299 -6.82 13.83 22.99
C GLU A 299 -8.19 13.26 22.59
N CYS A 300 -9.09 14.09 22.06
CA CYS A 300 -10.39 13.68 21.52
C CYS A 300 -10.29 13.03 20.12
N ASN A 301 -9.08 12.88 19.57
CA ASN A 301 -8.80 12.34 18.23
C ASN A 301 -9.56 13.06 17.12
N LEU A 302 -9.65 14.39 17.21
CA LEU A 302 -10.32 15.22 16.21
C LEU A 302 -9.35 15.57 15.08
N ASN A 303 -9.72 15.25 13.84
CA ASN A 303 -9.00 15.72 12.67
C ASN A 303 -9.40 17.17 12.40
N TYR A 304 -8.43 18.07 12.36
CA TYR A 304 -8.65 19.49 12.18
C TYR A 304 -8.18 19.90 10.78
N THR A 305 -9.09 20.47 9.98
CA THR A 305 -8.76 21.12 8.71
C THR A 305 -9.09 22.61 8.82
N LEU A 306 -8.08 23.48 8.68
CA LEU A 306 -8.24 24.93 8.59
C LEU A 306 -8.28 25.39 7.13
N LEU A 307 -9.44 25.88 6.69
CA LEU A 307 -9.65 26.48 5.38
C LEU A 307 -9.47 28.00 5.50
N ARG A 308 -8.28 28.48 5.13
CA ARG A 308 -7.88 29.89 5.22
C ARG A 308 -8.42 30.69 4.04
N ILE A 309 -9.06 31.83 4.30
CA ILE A 309 -9.56 32.72 3.25
C ILE A 309 -8.62 33.91 3.01
N LYS A 310 -8.08 34.50 4.09
CA LYS A 310 -7.16 35.65 4.04
C LYS A 310 -5.85 35.33 4.78
N GLN A 311 -4.81 36.09 4.44
CA GLN A 311 -3.48 35.99 5.04
C GLN A 311 -3.44 36.32 6.54
N HIS A 312 -4.48 36.96 7.09
CA HIS A 312 -4.54 37.27 8.53
C HIS A 312 -4.55 36.01 9.41
N THR A 313 -4.95 34.86 8.86
CA THR A 313 -4.98 33.57 9.56
C THR A 313 -3.66 32.79 9.51
N ASP A 314 -2.65 33.29 8.79
CA ASP A 314 -1.39 32.60 8.53
C ASP A 314 -0.61 32.30 9.82
N ARG A 315 -0.53 33.29 10.72
CA ARG A 315 0.13 33.14 12.01
C ARG A 315 -0.58 32.13 12.91
N MET A 316 -1.90 32.17 12.95
CA MET A 316 -2.73 31.20 13.67
C MET A 316 -2.50 29.78 13.14
N ALA A 317 -2.50 29.60 11.82
CA ALA A 317 -2.25 28.31 11.18
C ALA A 317 -0.85 27.76 11.50
N PHE A 318 0.17 28.62 11.48
CA PHE A 318 1.53 28.27 11.88
C PHE A 318 1.59 27.78 13.34
N VAL A 319 0.99 28.53 14.27
CA VAL A 319 0.99 28.17 15.69
C VAL A 319 0.20 26.88 15.96
N PHE A 320 -0.98 26.73 15.35
CA PHE A 320 -1.80 25.52 15.50
C PHE A 320 -1.08 24.29 14.96
N SER A 321 -0.44 24.42 13.79
CA SER A 321 0.42 23.39 13.22
C SER A 321 1.58 23.03 14.17
N GLY A 322 2.18 24.01 14.85
CA GLY A 322 3.20 23.79 15.87
C GLY A 322 2.70 22.89 17.01
N VAL A 323 1.55 23.21 17.62
CA VAL A 323 1.00 22.44 18.74
C VAL A 323 0.69 20.99 18.35
N TYR A 324 0.12 20.78 17.16
CA TYR A 324 -0.11 19.44 16.61
C TYR A 324 1.22 18.70 16.37
N GLY A 325 2.20 19.35 15.75
CA GLY A 325 3.53 18.78 15.50
C GLY A 325 4.25 18.31 16.78
N TYR A 326 4.19 19.10 17.86
CA TYR A 326 4.81 18.73 19.14
C TYR A 326 4.10 17.60 19.89
N SER A 327 2.82 17.37 19.61
CA SER A 327 1.98 16.39 20.34
C SER A 327 1.98 14.98 19.72
N ASN A 328 2.95 14.68 18.85
CA ASN A 328 2.96 13.49 17.98
C ASN A 328 1.73 13.38 17.05
N ALA A 329 1.04 14.49 16.80
CA ALA A 329 -0.03 14.54 15.80
C ALA A 329 0.59 14.57 14.39
N ARG A 330 -0.16 14.15 13.37
CA ARG A 330 0.36 14.11 12.00
C ARG A 330 0.10 15.44 11.29
N LEU A 331 1.18 16.08 10.84
CA LEU A 331 1.10 17.22 9.91
C LEU A 331 1.16 16.71 8.47
N LEU A 332 0.35 17.31 7.59
CA LEU A 332 0.40 16.97 6.17
C LEU A 332 1.54 17.72 5.47
N PRO A 333 2.30 17.07 4.55
CA PRO A 333 3.36 17.72 3.78
C PRO A 333 2.90 18.93 2.96
N ASN A 334 1.61 18.97 2.59
CA ASN A 334 1.04 20.06 1.81
C ASN A 334 0.74 21.31 2.65
N ASN A 335 0.85 21.25 3.98
CA ASN A 335 0.73 22.43 4.82
C ASN A 335 1.89 23.39 4.48
N ALA A 336 1.60 24.65 4.22
CA ALA A 336 2.54 25.73 3.92
C ALA A 336 3.68 25.82 4.94
N TYR A 337 3.38 25.51 6.20
CA TYR A 337 4.34 25.59 7.31
C TYR A 337 4.95 24.25 7.71
N TYR A 338 4.69 23.16 6.98
CA TYR A 338 5.14 21.80 7.32
C TYR A 338 6.64 21.71 7.60
N HIS A 339 7.46 22.35 6.76
CA HIS A 339 8.91 22.31 6.91
C HIS A 339 9.43 23.15 8.08
N HIS A 340 8.75 24.25 8.44
CA HIS A 340 9.17 25.14 9.52
C HIS A 340 8.91 24.52 10.90
N THR A 341 7.80 23.80 11.05
CA THR A 341 7.50 23.06 12.28
C THR A 341 8.31 21.76 12.38
N SER A 342 8.71 21.18 11.24
CA SER A 342 9.53 19.95 11.20
C SER A 342 11.02 20.22 11.42
N SER A 343 11.55 21.39 11.02
CA SER A 343 12.99 21.71 11.10
C SER A 343 13.49 22.02 12.52
N ASP A 344 12.62 22.41 13.44
CA ASP A 344 12.99 22.71 14.84
C ASP A 344 13.19 21.45 15.72
N THR A 345 13.04 20.27 15.12
CA THR A 345 13.32 18.97 15.78
C THR A 345 14.80 18.62 15.94
N SER A 346 15.72 19.55 15.61
CA SER A 346 17.17 19.36 15.80
C SER A 346 17.65 19.50 17.26
N ARG A 347 16.74 19.65 18.23
CA ARG A 347 17.09 19.58 19.65
C ARG A 347 16.44 18.37 20.34
N THR A 348 17.30 17.35 20.51
CA THR A 348 17.32 16.30 21.55
C THR A 348 16.49 15.02 21.38
N VAL A 349 17.25 13.92 21.18
CA VAL A 349 17.01 12.50 21.50
C VAL A 349 15.96 11.74 20.67
N GLY A 350 16.46 11.04 19.64
CA GLY A 350 16.26 9.59 19.50
C GLY A 350 14.85 9.00 19.58
N ARG A 351 13.79 9.73 19.26
CA ARG A 351 12.43 9.18 19.17
C ARG A 351 12.16 8.71 17.75
N SER A 352 12.26 7.40 17.55
CA SER A 352 11.67 6.74 16.39
C SER A 352 10.19 7.15 16.31
N ILE A 353 9.79 7.77 15.19
CA ILE A 353 8.39 8.02 14.87
C ILE A 353 7.71 6.65 14.83
N SER A 354 7.03 6.29 15.91
CA SER A 354 6.14 5.14 15.92
C SER A 354 4.93 5.49 15.07
N LEU A 355 4.98 5.14 13.78
CA LEU A 355 3.87 5.18 12.81
C LEU A 355 2.63 4.34 13.22
N THR A 356 2.53 3.92 14.49
CA THR A 356 1.59 2.91 14.98
C THR A 356 0.64 3.39 16.09
N ALA A 357 0.69 4.67 16.47
CA ALA A 357 -0.32 5.28 17.36
C ALA A 357 -1.30 6.14 16.53
N PRO A 358 -2.60 6.17 16.88
CA PRO A 358 -3.56 7.03 16.21
C PRO A 358 -3.23 8.48 16.54
N ALA A 359 -2.62 9.17 15.60
CA ALA A 359 -2.28 10.56 15.70
C ALA A 359 -3.35 11.38 14.96
N PRO A 360 -4.05 12.32 15.63
CA PRO A 360 -4.97 13.22 14.96
C PRO A 360 -4.20 14.07 13.93
N GLN A 361 -4.91 14.59 12.94
CA GLN A 361 -4.32 15.38 11.87
C GLN A 361 -4.59 16.87 12.05
N PHE A 362 -3.61 17.68 11.66
CA PHE A 362 -3.83 19.07 11.27
C PHE A 362 -3.51 19.27 9.78
N GLU A 363 -4.50 19.75 9.03
CA GLU A 363 -4.38 20.18 7.63
C GLU A 363 -4.73 21.66 7.55
N GLU A 364 -4.01 22.39 6.71
CA GLU A 364 -4.44 23.72 6.29
C GLU A 364 -4.48 23.81 4.77
N ALA A 365 -5.43 24.58 4.25
CA ALA A 365 -5.57 24.84 2.82
C ALA A 365 -6.12 26.24 2.60
N GLN A 366 -5.67 26.90 1.54
CA GLN A 366 -6.28 28.15 1.09
C GLN A 366 -7.63 27.84 0.43
N LEU A 367 -8.70 28.41 0.96
CA LEU A 367 -9.99 28.45 0.30
C LEU A 367 -9.92 29.56 -0.76
N GLY A 368 -9.94 29.19 -2.04
CA GLY A 368 -9.96 30.16 -3.12
C GLY A 368 -11.33 30.85 -3.25
N THR A 369 -11.58 31.47 -4.40
CA THR A 369 -12.79 32.26 -4.65
C THR A 369 -13.90 31.46 -5.36
N ALA A 370 -13.66 30.18 -5.70
CA ALA A 370 -14.62 29.38 -6.45
C ALA A 370 -15.43 28.44 -5.53
N TYR A 371 -16.75 28.42 -5.76
CA TYR A 371 -17.71 27.59 -5.00
C TYR A 371 -17.38 26.09 -4.99
N SER A 372 -16.80 25.56 -6.08
CA SER A 372 -16.41 24.15 -6.19
C SER A 372 -15.22 23.78 -5.29
N GLU A 373 -14.39 24.75 -4.91
CA GLU A 373 -13.19 24.50 -4.10
C GLU A 373 -13.57 24.10 -2.67
N LEU A 374 -14.58 24.74 -2.06
CA LEU A 374 -15.05 24.36 -0.72
C LEU A 374 -15.50 22.89 -0.69
N ARG A 375 -16.39 22.51 -1.60
CA ARG A 375 -16.92 21.14 -1.70
C ARG A 375 -15.78 20.12 -1.88
N ASN A 376 -14.86 20.38 -2.81
CA ASN A 376 -13.74 19.47 -3.09
C ASN A 376 -12.80 19.33 -1.89
N LEU A 377 -12.46 20.44 -1.22
CA LEU A 377 -11.60 20.45 -0.04
C LEU A 377 -12.26 19.69 1.12
N VAL A 378 -13.54 19.92 1.40
CA VAL A 378 -14.27 19.21 2.45
C VAL A 378 -14.30 17.70 2.18
N VAL A 379 -14.69 17.29 0.97
CA VAL A 379 -14.75 15.87 0.60
C VAL A 379 -13.36 15.23 0.67
N LYS A 380 -12.31 15.93 0.24
CA LYS A 380 -10.92 15.48 0.37
C LYS A 380 -10.52 15.30 1.83
N SER A 381 -10.69 16.31 2.67
CA SER A 381 -10.29 16.27 4.09
C SER A 381 -11.04 15.18 4.87
N VAL A 382 -12.32 14.97 4.57
CA VAL A 382 -13.09 13.85 5.12
C VAL A 382 -12.55 12.50 4.61
N THR A 383 -12.27 12.38 3.31
CA THR A 383 -11.70 11.16 2.72
C THR A 383 -10.35 10.80 3.35
N ASP A 384 -9.48 11.78 3.53
CA ASP A 384 -8.18 11.61 4.16
C ASP A 384 -8.37 11.14 5.61
N SER A 385 -9.33 11.71 6.34
CA SER A 385 -9.65 11.33 7.72
C SER A 385 -10.17 9.90 7.83
N ILE A 386 -11.08 9.49 6.96
CA ILE A 386 -11.60 8.11 6.91
C ILE A 386 -10.49 7.12 6.61
N THR A 387 -9.63 7.43 5.63
CA THR A 387 -8.49 6.61 5.26
C THR A 387 -7.57 6.33 6.45
N ARG A 388 -7.31 7.35 7.27
CA ARG A 388 -6.50 7.18 8.50
C ARG A 388 -7.21 6.32 9.54
N THR A 389 -8.49 6.61 9.80
CA THR A 389 -9.30 5.79 10.72
C THR A 389 -9.30 4.33 10.28
N ALA A 390 -9.48 4.06 8.99
CA ALA A 390 -9.43 2.72 8.41
C ALA A 390 -8.06 2.06 8.61
N GLY A 391 -6.96 2.73 8.25
CA GLY A 391 -5.59 2.22 8.48
C GLY A 391 -5.31 1.91 9.95
N HIS A 392 -5.84 2.71 10.87
CA HIS A 392 -5.70 2.47 12.31
C HIS A 392 -6.51 1.28 12.80
N LEU A 393 -7.79 1.19 12.41
CA LEU A 393 -8.67 0.09 12.80
C LEU A 393 -8.17 -1.25 12.26
N THR A 394 -7.68 -1.27 11.03
CA THR A 394 -7.10 -2.48 10.39
C THR A 394 -5.81 -2.92 11.09
N THR A 395 -4.94 -1.98 11.44
CA THR A 395 -3.71 -2.28 12.22
C THR A 395 -4.03 -2.80 13.63
N LYS A 396 -5.03 -2.23 14.32
CA LYS A 396 -5.47 -2.70 15.65
C LYS A 396 -6.08 -4.10 15.59
N LEU A 397 -6.88 -4.38 14.56
CA LEU A 397 -7.46 -5.70 14.35
C LEU A 397 -6.37 -6.76 14.09
N GLY A 398 -5.24 -6.38 13.49
CA GLY A 398 -4.10 -7.29 13.29
C GLY A 398 -3.31 -7.63 14.56
N ARG A 399 -3.53 -6.92 15.68
CA ARG A 399 -2.84 -7.18 16.96
C ARG A 399 -3.70 -7.95 17.98
N THR A 400 -4.98 -8.14 17.71
CA THR A 400 -5.95 -8.65 18.68
C THR A 400 -6.51 -10.01 18.26
N THR A 401 -5.79 -11.08 18.62
CA THR A 401 -6.14 -12.47 18.26
C THR A 401 -7.35 -13.05 19.01
N LYS A 402 -7.98 -12.30 19.95
CA LYS A 402 -8.95 -12.88 20.92
C LYS A 402 -10.22 -12.07 21.22
N LEU A 403 -10.42 -10.89 20.64
CA LEU A 403 -11.55 -10.01 21.00
C LEU A 403 -12.40 -9.65 19.77
N GLY A 404 -13.71 -9.83 19.88
CA GLY A 404 -14.67 -9.48 18.83
C GLY A 404 -14.73 -7.97 18.57
N LEU A 405 -15.07 -7.60 17.34
CA LEU A 405 -15.06 -6.23 16.79
C LEU A 405 -15.79 -5.23 17.72
N THR A 406 -16.90 -5.64 18.34
CA THR A 406 -17.71 -4.80 19.23
C THR A 406 -17.04 -4.41 20.55
N SER A 407 -16.13 -5.25 21.07
CA SER A 407 -15.41 -4.98 22.32
C SER A 407 -14.22 -4.05 22.12
N THR A 408 -13.48 -4.23 21.02
CA THR A 408 -12.31 -3.41 20.64
C THR A 408 -12.71 -1.99 20.25
N LEU A 409 -13.92 -1.79 19.72
CA LEU A 409 -14.43 -0.48 19.30
C LEU A 409 -15.09 0.34 20.42
N ARG A 410 -15.61 -0.29 21.48
CA ARG A 410 -16.15 0.43 22.65
C ARG A 410 -15.08 1.26 23.38
N ASP A 411 -13.84 0.81 23.37
CA ASP A 411 -12.69 1.52 23.95
C ASP A 411 -12.25 2.74 23.09
N LEU A 412 -12.80 2.88 21.87
CA LEU A 412 -12.54 3.99 20.95
C LEU A 412 -13.64 5.06 20.94
N THR A 413 -14.84 4.75 21.47
CA THR A 413 -16.00 5.67 21.48
C THR A 413 -16.08 6.53 22.74
N VAL A 414 -15.44 6.14 23.84
CA VAL A 414 -15.58 6.82 25.13
C VAL A 414 -14.58 7.96 25.22
N ILE A 415 -15.09 9.18 25.41
CA ILE A 415 -14.35 10.32 25.97
C ILE A 415 -13.82 9.82 27.32
N ARG A 416 -12.56 9.40 27.39
CA ARG A 416 -11.96 9.02 28.68
C ARG A 416 -11.49 10.31 29.36
N GLU A 417 -12.41 10.94 30.08
CA GLU A 417 -12.07 11.36 31.44
C GLU A 417 -11.88 10.05 32.23
N ASP A 418 -10.65 9.56 32.32
CA ASP A 418 -10.11 9.07 33.59
C ASP A 418 -8.67 8.56 33.44
N ASP A 419 -7.89 9.03 34.39
CA ASP A 419 -6.65 8.45 34.86
C ASP A 419 -6.76 6.93 35.08
N SER A 420 -5.64 6.25 34.91
CA SER A 420 -5.38 4.90 35.44
C SER A 420 -6.27 3.75 34.97
N ALA A 421 -5.85 3.09 33.88
CA ALA A 421 -6.17 1.68 33.64
C ALA A 421 -4.93 0.90 33.20
N HIS A 422 -4.25 0.32 34.19
CA HIS A 422 -3.27 -0.74 34.00
C HIS A 422 -3.92 -1.97 33.35
N SER A 423 -3.69 -2.18 32.06
CA SER A 423 -3.72 -3.52 31.46
C SER A 423 -2.30 -3.93 31.12
N ARG A 424 -1.67 -4.65 32.06
CA ARG A 424 -0.41 -5.36 31.85
C ARG A 424 -0.64 -6.48 30.84
N ARG A 425 -0.25 -6.26 29.58
CA ARG A 425 0.35 -7.31 28.75
C ARG A 425 1.65 -6.78 28.19
N THR A 426 2.72 -7.15 28.89
CA THR A 426 4.12 -6.87 28.57
C THR A 426 4.52 -7.63 27.31
N SER A 427 4.29 -7.03 26.14
CA SER A 427 5.33 -7.06 25.11
C SER A 427 6.21 -5.87 25.44
N SER A 428 7.34 -6.11 26.10
CA SER A 428 8.38 -5.09 26.22
C SER A 428 8.68 -4.63 24.80
N ARG A 429 8.40 -3.37 24.46
CA ARG A 429 9.01 -2.74 23.29
C ARG A 429 10.52 -2.84 23.49
N VAL A 430 11.12 -3.87 22.92
CA VAL A 430 12.57 -3.98 22.85
C VAL A 430 12.96 -2.90 21.85
N ASP A 431 13.51 -1.79 22.34
CA ASP A 431 14.17 -0.83 21.47
C ASP A 431 15.41 -1.51 20.90
N VAL A 432 15.23 -2.11 19.72
CA VAL A 432 16.31 -2.80 19.01
C VAL A 432 17.19 -1.74 18.35
N ALA A 433 18.49 -1.76 18.66
CA ALA A 433 19.47 -0.91 18.00
C ALA A 433 19.54 -1.25 16.50
N LEU A 434 19.42 -0.22 15.66
CA LEU A 434 19.48 -0.36 14.21
C LEU A 434 20.87 0.03 13.66
N GLU A 435 21.32 -0.70 12.64
CA GLU A 435 22.50 -0.39 11.84
C GLU A 435 22.29 0.96 11.12
N LYS A 436 23.20 1.92 11.35
CA LYS A 436 23.14 3.27 10.78
C LYS A 436 24.10 3.49 9.61
N GLY A 437 25.11 2.63 9.47
CA GLY A 437 26.10 2.71 8.40
C GLY A 437 25.62 2.07 7.09
N PRO A 438 26.24 2.44 5.95
CA PRO A 438 25.96 1.76 4.68
C PRO A 438 26.37 0.27 4.76
N PRO A 439 25.67 -0.62 4.03
CA PRO A 439 25.97 -2.04 4.07
C PRO A 439 27.35 -2.36 3.49
N GLN A 440 28.11 -3.23 4.17
CA GLN A 440 29.47 -3.61 3.77
C GLN A 440 29.50 -5.02 3.16
N TRP A 441 28.82 -5.20 2.03
CA TRP A 441 28.59 -6.50 1.38
C TRP A 441 29.86 -7.33 1.11
N THR A 442 30.98 -6.68 0.84
CA THR A 442 32.26 -7.31 0.46
C THR A 442 33.26 -7.45 1.60
N THR A 443 33.00 -6.82 2.76
CA THR A 443 33.92 -6.83 3.90
C THR A 443 33.93 -8.22 4.55
N SER A 444 35.12 -8.82 4.64
CA SER A 444 35.30 -10.12 5.30
C SER A 444 34.91 -10.04 6.77
N GLY A 445 34.14 -11.01 7.26
CA GLY A 445 33.69 -11.07 8.65
C GLY A 445 32.57 -10.08 9.04
N TRP A 446 32.07 -9.25 8.12
CA TRP A 446 30.99 -8.31 8.44
C TRP A 446 29.65 -9.00 8.76
N PHE A 447 29.35 -10.08 8.06
CA PHE A 447 28.28 -11.01 8.43
C PHE A 447 28.76 -11.90 9.58
N ASP A 448 28.30 -11.57 10.79
CA ASP A 448 28.75 -12.13 12.06
C ASP A 448 27.90 -13.31 12.55
N SER A 449 26.81 -13.64 11.85
CA SER A 449 25.97 -14.79 12.13
C SER A 449 26.00 -15.79 10.97
N LYS A 450 26.17 -17.08 11.28
CA LYS A 450 26.03 -18.20 10.34
C LYS A 450 24.81 -19.03 10.76
N ILE A 451 23.88 -19.22 9.84
CA ILE A 451 22.62 -19.94 10.07
C ILE A 451 22.50 -21.06 9.04
N GLU A 452 22.38 -22.29 9.52
CA GLU A 452 22.12 -23.46 8.68
C GLU A 452 20.62 -23.71 8.63
N VAL A 453 20.07 -23.72 7.41
CA VAL A 453 18.62 -23.73 7.21
C VAL A 453 18.20 -24.65 6.07
N THR A 454 17.01 -25.22 6.18
CA THR A 454 16.23 -25.67 5.04
C THR A 454 15.35 -24.52 4.57
N GLY A 455 15.59 -24.04 3.35
CA GLY A 455 14.75 -23.05 2.69
C GLY A 455 13.64 -23.73 1.87
N PHE A 456 12.42 -23.25 2.05
CA PHE A 456 11.26 -23.55 1.22
C PHE A 456 11.00 -22.34 0.33
N CYS A 457 10.79 -22.58 -0.97
CA CYS A 457 10.57 -21.54 -1.97
C CYS A 457 9.45 -21.97 -2.93
N PRO A 458 8.66 -21.05 -3.50
CA PRO A 458 7.69 -21.39 -4.54
C PRO A 458 8.39 -22.07 -5.73
N ALA A 459 7.86 -23.20 -6.16
CA ALA A 459 8.31 -23.99 -7.28
C ALA A 459 7.69 -23.45 -8.58
N VAL A 460 8.02 -22.20 -8.91
CA VAL A 460 7.57 -21.61 -10.18
C VAL A 460 8.42 -22.21 -11.30
N LEU A 461 7.80 -23.10 -12.08
CA LEU A 461 8.20 -23.55 -13.41
C LEU A 461 7.22 -22.89 -14.40
N GLU A 462 7.66 -22.63 -15.63
CA GLU A 462 6.98 -21.93 -16.75
C GLU A 462 5.52 -21.49 -16.49
N HIS A 463 5.26 -20.18 -16.48
CA HIS A 463 3.91 -19.65 -16.29
C HIS A 463 3.15 -19.70 -17.62
N ASP A 464 2.21 -20.64 -17.72
CA ASP A 464 1.31 -20.74 -18.86
C ASP A 464 -0.03 -20.04 -18.59
N ALA A 465 -0.97 -20.17 -19.53
CA ALA A 465 -2.29 -19.55 -19.45
C ALA A 465 -3.19 -20.12 -18.34
N ASN A 466 -2.84 -21.27 -17.73
CA ASN A 466 -3.64 -21.91 -16.68
C ASN A 466 -3.01 -21.74 -15.29
N THR A 467 -1.72 -21.41 -15.21
CA THR A 467 -0.97 -21.34 -13.96
C THR A 467 -1.65 -20.46 -12.91
N LEU A 468 -2.09 -19.25 -13.27
CA LEU A 468 -2.80 -18.38 -12.32
C LEU A 468 -4.15 -18.98 -11.91
N ASN A 469 -4.91 -19.56 -12.85
CA ASN A 469 -6.21 -20.17 -12.55
C ASN A 469 -6.05 -21.32 -11.55
N ASP A 470 -5.06 -22.18 -11.75
CA ASP A 470 -4.76 -23.27 -10.82
C ASP A 470 -4.42 -22.71 -9.42
N MET A 471 -3.62 -21.64 -9.33
CA MET A 471 -3.27 -21.02 -8.05
C MET A 471 -4.46 -20.29 -7.38
N ILE A 472 -5.38 -19.75 -8.17
CA ILE A 472 -6.65 -19.17 -7.69
C ILE A 472 -7.58 -20.26 -7.16
N ASP A 473 -7.56 -21.46 -7.72
CA ASP A 473 -8.47 -22.54 -7.30
C ASP A 473 -8.12 -23.10 -5.91
N ALA A 474 -6.83 -23.27 -5.59
CA ALA A 474 -6.42 -23.84 -4.30
C ALA A 474 -4.98 -23.47 -3.91
N ASP A 475 -4.71 -23.27 -2.61
CA ASP A 475 -3.38 -22.91 -2.11
C ASP A 475 -2.35 -24.04 -2.27
N GLU A 476 -2.79 -25.31 -2.35
CA GLU A 476 -1.90 -26.44 -2.62
C GLU A 476 -1.34 -26.44 -4.05
N ASN A 477 -2.02 -25.75 -4.98
CA ASN A 477 -1.53 -25.58 -6.35
C ASN A 477 -0.33 -24.63 -6.42
N ILE A 478 -0.08 -23.85 -5.36
CA ILE A 478 1.15 -23.08 -5.16
C ILE A 478 2.25 -24.04 -4.68
N LYS A 479 2.81 -24.79 -5.62
CA LYS A 479 3.81 -25.84 -5.36
C LYS A 479 5.04 -25.25 -4.68
N LEU A 480 5.61 -25.99 -3.74
CA LEU A 480 6.83 -25.62 -3.03
C LEU A 480 8.01 -26.50 -3.45
N SER A 481 9.20 -25.91 -3.47
CA SER A 481 10.50 -26.57 -3.56
C SER A 481 11.27 -26.36 -2.26
N ALA A 482 12.20 -27.26 -1.94
CA ALA A 482 13.03 -27.15 -0.74
C ALA A 482 14.51 -27.33 -1.10
N ALA A 483 15.38 -26.63 -0.39
CA ALA A 483 16.84 -26.73 -0.51
C ALA A 483 17.50 -26.42 0.83
N ASP A 484 18.60 -27.11 1.14
CA ASP A 484 19.42 -26.76 2.30
C ASP A 484 20.41 -25.65 1.93
N LEU A 485 20.58 -24.69 2.84
CA LEU A 485 21.32 -23.45 2.63
C LEU A 485 22.14 -23.11 3.87
N THR A 486 23.27 -22.47 3.65
CA THR A 486 23.96 -21.71 4.70
C THR A 486 23.75 -20.23 4.43
N VAL A 487 23.15 -19.52 5.38
CA VAL A 487 22.93 -18.08 5.32
C VAL A 487 23.92 -17.40 6.26
N PHE A 488 24.62 -16.39 5.77
CA PHE A 488 25.42 -15.48 6.57
C PHE A 488 24.64 -14.18 6.73
N ALA A 489 24.33 -13.79 7.97
CA ALA A 489 23.49 -12.65 8.28
C ALA A 489 24.21 -11.66 9.21
N ARG A 490 23.77 -10.41 9.17
CA ARG A 490 24.13 -9.38 10.15
C ARG A 490 23.26 -9.54 11.39
N SER A 491 23.88 -9.62 12.56
CA SER A 491 23.19 -9.74 13.85
C SER A 491 22.37 -8.49 14.20
N MET A 492 22.89 -7.31 13.87
CA MET A 492 22.21 -6.03 14.06
C MET A 492 21.30 -5.72 12.86
N PRO A 493 19.98 -5.59 13.05
CA PRO A 493 19.06 -5.25 11.96
C PRO A 493 19.27 -3.82 11.48
N PHE A 494 18.98 -3.56 10.20
CA PHE A 494 19.07 -2.21 9.63
C PHE A 494 17.71 -1.50 9.57
N ALA A 495 16.62 -2.27 9.60
CA ALA A 495 15.27 -1.74 9.58
C ALA A 495 14.33 -2.57 10.47
N GLN A 496 13.22 -1.95 10.86
CA GLN A 496 12.15 -2.59 11.60
C GLN A 496 10.79 -2.16 11.05
N GLY A 497 9.89 -3.11 10.84
CA GLY A 497 8.48 -2.88 10.53
C GLY A 497 7.60 -3.00 11.77
N ALA A 498 6.28 -3.06 11.56
CA ALA A 498 5.32 -3.24 12.66
C ALA A 498 5.52 -4.57 13.40
N LEU A 499 5.78 -5.65 12.66
CA LEU A 499 5.87 -7.03 13.19
C LEU A 499 7.25 -7.67 13.03
N ARG A 500 8.10 -7.18 12.12
CA ARG A 500 9.35 -7.85 11.74
C ARG A 500 10.56 -6.93 11.84
N LEU A 501 11.73 -7.53 12.09
CA LEU A 501 13.05 -6.91 11.95
C LEU A 501 13.67 -7.36 10.63
N ALA A 502 14.49 -6.51 10.00
CA ALA A 502 15.17 -6.81 8.76
C ALA A 502 16.70 -6.65 8.92
N SER A 503 17.44 -7.70 8.55
CA SER A 503 18.90 -7.74 8.61
C SER A 503 19.51 -8.07 7.25
N TYR A 504 20.69 -7.52 6.97
CA TYR A 504 21.44 -7.86 5.74
C TYR A 504 21.89 -9.32 5.76
N ALA A 505 21.81 -10.00 4.61
CA ALA A 505 22.18 -11.40 4.48
C ALA A 505 22.80 -11.74 3.13
N ARG A 506 23.55 -12.83 3.10
CA ARG A 506 24.04 -13.51 1.89
C ARG A 506 23.96 -15.02 2.06
N THR A 507 23.94 -15.77 0.96
CA THR A 507 24.03 -17.24 1.03
C THR A 507 25.47 -17.69 0.78
N SER A 508 25.84 -18.89 1.21
CA SER A 508 27.16 -19.48 0.94
C SER A 508 27.44 -19.70 -0.55
N ASN A 509 26.39 -19.79 -1.36
CA ASN A 509 26.46 -20.20 -2.77
C ASN A 509 26.27 -19.02 -3.73
N SER A 510 26.11 -17.79 -3.24
CA SER A 510 25.85 -16.62 -4.08
C SER A 510 26.37 -15.34 -3.46
N THR A 511 26.87 -14.44 -4.30
CA THR A 511 27.21 -13.05 -3.95
C THR A 511 25.99 -12.12 -3.97
N ASN A 512 24.80 -12.64 -4.29
CA ASN A 512 23.57 -11.85 -4.30
C ASN A 512 23.27 -11.28 -2.90
N ARG A 513 22.76 -10.05 -2.91
CA ARG A 513 22.38 -9.29 -1.72
C ARG A 513 20.98 -9.71 -1.28
N PHE A 514 20.84 -10.14 -0.03
CA PHE A 514 19.56 -10.57 0.55
C PHE A 514 19.25 -9.82 1.84
N VAL A 515 17.99 -9.94 2.26
CA VAL A 515 17.48 -9.52 3.55
C VAL A 515 16.88 -10.74 4.23
N ILE A 516 17.23 -10.94 5.50
CA ILE A 516 16.55 -11.89 6.38
C ILE A 516 15.58 -11.11 7.28
N LYS A 517 14.33 -11.56 7.34
CA LYS A 517 13.30 -11.00 8.21
C LYS A 517 12.94 -11.98 9.33
N ILE A 518 12.73 -11.44 10.52
CA ILE A 518 12.38 -12.20 11.74
C ILE A 518 11.21 -11.50 12.43
N PHE A 519 10.23 -12.25 12.92
CA PHE A 519 9.16 -11.70 13.74
C PHE A 519 9.70 -11.19 15.09
N LYS A 520 9.04 -10.15 15.61
CA LYS A 520 9.39 -9.51 16.90
C LYS A 520 8.84 -10.26 18.11
N ASP A 521 7.84 -11.11 17.89
CA ASP A 521 7.25 -11.97 18.90
C ASP A 521 7.51 -13.45 18.57
N ASP A 522 7.26 -14.30 19.56
CA ASP A 522 7.34 -15.76 19.42
C ASP A 522 5.99 -16.39 19.03
N ASP A 523 4.95 -15.57 18.82
CA ASP A 523 3.59 -16.03 18.53
C ASP A 523 3.43 -16.42 17.05
N HIS A 524 4.21 -15.81 16.15
CA HIS A 524 4.19 -16.14 14.73
C HIS A 524 5.06 -17.38 14.42
N GLY A 525 4.40 -18.40 13.91
CA GLY A 525 5.03 -19.64 13.48
C GLY A 525 5.51 -19.68 12.03
N ARG A 526 5.89 -20.89 11.63
CA ARG A 526 6.38 -21.19 10.28
C ARG A 526 5.24 -21.27 9.26
N ALA A 527 4.03 -21.57 9.72
CA ALA A 527 2.84 -21.66 8.88
C ALA A 527 2.51 -20.28 8.28
N GLU A 528 2.61 -19.23 9.09
CA GLU A 528 2.40 -17.83 8.78
C GLU A 528 3.41 -17.34 7.73
N VAL A 529 4.71 -17.62 7.91
CA VAL A 529 5.75 -17.29 6.91
C VAL A 529 5.51 -18.04 5.59
N THR A 530 5.02 -19.29 5.66
CA THR A 530 4.73 -20.07 4.47
C THR A 530 3.51 -19.54 3.72
N GLU A 531 2.51 -19.05 4.44
CA GLU A 531 1.36 -18.38 3.87
C GLU A 531 1.74 -17.05 3.21
N ASP A 532 2.55 -16.21 3.88
CA ASP A 532 3.15 -14.99 3.30
C ASP A 532 3.90 -15.28 1.99
N MET A 533 4.69 -16.34 1.97
CA MET A 533 5.38 -16.81 0.77
C MET A 533 4.41 -17.23 -0.35
N ARG A 534 3.32 -17.94 -0.02
CA ARG A 534 2.30 -18.35 -1.00
C ARG A 534 1.55 -17.14 -1.57
N MET A 535 1.16 -16.18 -0.73
CA MET A 535 0.51 -14.94 -1.18
C MET A 535 1.40 -14.17 -2.15
N GLN A 536 2.67 -13.96 -1.82
CA GLN A 536 3.61 -13.29 -2.72
C GLN A 536 3.77 -14.03 -4.07
N ALA A 537 3.78 -15.35 -4.06
CA ALA A 537 3.82 -16.14 -5.28
C ALA A 537 2.56 -15.91 -6.13
N LEU A 538 1.37 -15.87 -5.51
CA LEU A 538 0.11 -15.57 -6.20
C LEU A 538 0.09 -14.14 -6.75
N CYS A 539 0.55 -13.14 -5.99
CA CYS A 539 0.69 -11.77 -6.48
C CYS A 539 1.63 -11.69 -7.70
N LYS A 540 2.73 -12.43 -7.68
CA LYS A 540 3.64 -12.52 -8.82
C LYS A 540 2.99 -13.16 -10.04
N ALA A 541 2.16 -14.19 -9.87
CA ALA A 541 1.38 -14.80 -10.96
C ALA A 541 0.40 -13.79 -11.59
N PHE A 542 -0.31 -13.01 -10.78
CA PHE A 542 -1.11 -11.89 -11.29
C PHE A 542 -0.25 -10.87 -12.05
N ALA A 543 0.93 -10.52 -11.54
CA ALA A 543 1.82 -9.54 -12.17
C ALA A 543 2.33 -10.03 -13.54
N LEU A 544 2.64 -11.32 -13.66
CA LEU A 544 3.05 -11.94 -14.93
C LEU A 544 1.99 -11.76 -16.01
N GLU A 545 0.72 -12.01 -15.69
CA GLU A 545 -0.38 -11.80 -16.65
C GLU A 545 -0.63 -10.32 -16.93
N PHE A 546 -0.66 -9.48 -15.88
CA PHE A 546 -0.85 -8.04 -15.99
C PHE A 546 0.18 -7.40 -16.94
N ASN A 547 1.46 -7.76 -16.78
CA ASN A 547 2.54 -7.30 -17.64
C ASN A 547 2.41 -7.83 -19.06
N SER A 548 2.02 -9.10 -19.24
CA SER A 548 1.86 -9.70 -20.57
C SER A 548 0.75 -9.00 -21.38
N LEU A 549 -0.34 -8.62 -20.71
CA LEU A 549 -1.47 -7.91 -21.33
C LEU A 549 -1.14 -6.46 -21.70
N LEU A 550 -0.34 -5.78 -20.89
CA LEU A 550 -0.03 -4.35 -21.07
C LEU A 550 1.31 -4.08 -21.76
N LYS A 551 2.19 -5.09 -21.86
CA LYS A 551 3.55 -4.99 -22.43
C LYS A 551 4.38 -3.86 -21.81
N ILE A 552 4.33 -3.79 -20.47
CA ILE A 552 4.96 -2.71 -19.69
C ILE A 552 6.46 -2.95 -19.55
N GLU A 553 7.24 -1.88 -19.71
CA GLU A 553 8.68 -1.85 -19.42
C GLU A 553 9.03 -0.62 -18.54
N PRO A 554 9.66 -0.80 -17.36
CA PRO A 554 9.97 -2.08 -16.72
C PRO A 554 8.71 -2.78 -16.19
N PRO A 555 8.64 -4.13 -16.21
CA PRO A 555 7.47 -4.88 -15.77
C PRO A 555 7.25 -4.75 -14.25
N LEU A 556 5.99 -4.70 -13.81
CA LEU A 556 5.64 -4.78 -12.39
C LEU A 556 6.07 -6.14 -11.84
N ASP A 557 6.80 -6.17 -10.73
CA ASP A 557 7.25 -7.44 -10.17
C ASP A 557 7.09 -7.50 -8.65
N PHE A 558 6.91 -8.71 -8.13
CA PHE A 558 6.90 -9.00 -6.70
C PHE A 558 8.14 -9.81 -6.33
N LEU A 559 8.78 -9.41 -5.22
CA LEU A 559 9.80 -10.23 -4.58
C LEU A 559 9.19 -11.57 -4.16
N VAL A 560 9.96 -12.63 -4.37
CA VAL A 560 9.61 -13.97 -3.91
C VAL A 560 10.35 -14.21 -2.59
N THR A 561 9.60 -14.28 -1.50
CA THR A 561 10.14 -14.69 -0.20
C THR A 561 10.35 -16.20 -0.14
N SER A 562 11.38 -16.62 0.59
CA SER A 562 11.59 -18.01 0.98
C SER A 562 11.39 -18.17 2.48
N CYS A 563 10.62 -19.18 2.89
CA CYS A 563 10.49 -19.56 4.29
C CYS A 563 11.69 -20.39 4.70
N LEU A 564 12.36 -20.06 5.81
CA LEU A 564 13.53 -20.77 6.29
C LEU A 564 13.23 -21.52 7.60
N GLN A 565 13.75 -22.74 7.70
CA GLN A 565 13.74 -23.56 8.91
C GLN A 565 15.17 -23.82 9.35
N THR A 566 15.53 -23.51 10.59
CA THR A 566 16.85 -23.88 11.15
C THR A 566 17.02 -25.40 11.24
N THR A 567 18.19 -25.90 10.85
CA THR A 567 18.50 -27.35 10.87
C THR A 567 18.99 -27.85 12.22
N THR A 568 19.50 -26.96 13.08
CA THR A 568 19.95 -27.27 14.43
C THR A 568 18.85 -27.00 15.48
N PRO A 569 18.51 -27.97 16.35
CA PRO A 569 17.59 -27.73 17.45
C PRO A 569 18.22 -26.76 18.46
N ALA A 570 17.47 -25.73 18.86
CA ALA A 570 17.90 -24.78 19.88
C ALA A 570 18.20 -25.52 21.20
N THR A 571 19.46 -25.58 21.60
CA THR A 571 19.91 -26.21 22.87
C THR A 571 19.60 -25.36 24.11
N THR A 572 18.99 -24.20 23.94
CA THR A 572 18.53 -23.32 25.01
C THR A 572 17.22 -22.68 24.56
N GLY A 573 16.21 -22.64 25.43
CA GLY A 573 14.80 -22.35 25.12
C GLY A 573 14.44 -20.96 24.57
N SER A 574 15.22 -20.38 23.66
CA SER A 574 14.73 -19.36 22.73
C SER A 574 13.99 -20.08 21.59
N GLY A 575 12.74 -19.71 21.34
CA GLY A 575 11.83 -20.35 20.38
C GLY A 575 12.43 -20.55 18.98
N LYS A 576 11.80 -21.42 18.20
CA LYS A 576 12.12 -21.63 16.78
C LYS A 576 11.93 -20.28 16.04
N ALA A 577 12.99 -19.49 15.89
CA ALA A 577 12.92 -18.24 15.16
C ALA A 577 12.44 -18.52 13.73
N CYS A 578 11.27 -18.00 13.38
CA CYS A 578 10.71 -18.12 12.04
C CYS A 578 11.35 -17.04 11.16
N LEU A 579 12.04 -17.50 10.12
CA LEU A 579 12.93 -16.68 9.30
C LEU A 579 12.38 -16.64 7.88
N SER A 580 12.39 -15.47 7.26
CA SER A 580 12.11 -15.33 5.83
C SER A 580 13.30 -14.69 5.11
N LEU A 581 13.56 -15.09 3.87
CA LEU A 581 14.66 -14.59 3.05
C LEU A 581 14.13 -14.02 1.74
N GLU A 582 14.52 -12.80 1.42
CA GLU A 582 14.12 -12.11 0.19
C GLU A 582 15.30 -11.32 -0.40
N PRO A 583 15.32 -11.03 -1.72
CA PRO A 583 16.34 -10.18 -2.32
C PRO A 583 16.37 -8.78 -1.70
N PHE A 584 17.56 -8.20 -1.54
CA PHE A 584 17.71 -6.80 -1.15
C PHE A 584 17.32 -5.88 -2.30
N ILE A 585 16.45 -4.91 -2.03
CA ILE A 585 16.05 -3.86 -2.98
C ILE A 585 16.63 -2.52 -2.54
N GLU A 586 17.27 -1.83 -3.48
CA GLU A 586 17.95 -0.57 -3.24
C GLU A 586 17.13 0.58 -3.82
N GLY A 587 16.84 1.59 -3.00
CA GLY A 587 16.12 2.80 -3.43
C GLY A 587 15.14 3.30 -2.39
N ASN A 588 14.32 4.26 -2.80
CA ASN A 588 13.31 4.88 -1.94
C ASN A 588 12.09 3.97 -1.85
N TYR A 589 11.84 3.45 -0.65
CA TYR A 589 10.68 2.61 -0.39
C TYR A 589 9.41 3.48 -0.36
N ILE A 590 8.43 3.14 -1.20
CA ILE A 590 7.18 3.87 -1.35
C ILE A 590 6.01 2.91 -1.15
N LYS A 591 5.00 3.37 -0.41
CA LYS A 591 3.68 2.72 -0.31
C LYS A 591 2.72 3.42 -1.26
N TYR A 592 2.18 2.67 -2.23
CA TYR A 592 1.30 3.18 -3.27
C TYR A 592 -0.18 3.12 -2.85
N ASN A 593 -0.57 2.04 -2.19
CA ASN A 593 -1.88 1.91 -1.55
C ASN A 593 -1.81 1.05 -0.28
N SER A 594 -2.94 0.90 0.41
CA SER A 594 -3.05 0.04 1.59
C SER A 594 -4.29 -0.85 1.56
N ASN A 595 -4.39 -1.78 2.52
CA ASN A 595 -5.62 -2.49 2.80
C ASN A 595 -6.69 -1.68 3.56
N GLY A 596 -6.40 -0.43 3.96
CA GLY A 596 -7.28 0.47 4.69
C GLY A 596 -7.56 1.78 3.93
N ALA A 597 -8.02 1.68 2.68
CA ALA A 597 -8.45 2.80 1.81
C ALA A 597 -7.37 3.81 1.36
N TYR A 598 -6.15 3.75 1.89
CA TYR A 598 -5.09 4.69 1.50
C TYR A 598 -4.65 4.53 0.05
N VAL A 599 -4.54 5.66 -0.65
CA VAL A 599 -3.97 5.83 -1.99
C VAL A 599 -2.96 6.98 -1.94
N ASN A 600 -1.79 6.80 -2.55
CA ASN A 600 -0.75 7.82 -2.55
C ASN A 600 -0.97 8.86 -3.64
N HIS A 601 -1.81 9.86 -3.36
CA HIS A 601 -2.07 10.97 -4.30
C HIS A 601 -0.89 11.94 -4.46
N THR A 602 0.10 11.91 -3.57
CA THR A 602 1.25 12.85 -3.64
C THR A 602 2.17 12.59 -4.83
N LEU A 603 2.10 11.39 -5.41
CA LEU A 603 2.87 11.01 -6.58
C LEU A 603 2.22 11.44 -7.90
N GLY A 604 0.99 11.97 -7.86
CA GLY A 604 0.27 12.41 -9.06
C GLY A 604 0.24 11.34 -10.16
N GLU A 605 0.73 11.72 -11.34
CA GLU A 605 0.77 10.89 -12.55
C GLU A 605 1.96 9.90 -12.59
N ASP A 606 2.66 9.65 -11.48
CA ASP A 606 3.75 8.66 -11.42
C ASP A 606 3.28 7.31 -12.00
N PRO A 607 4.02 6.74 -12.99
CA PRO A 607 3.57 5.54 -13.69
C PRO A 607 3.50 4.33 -12.77
N PHE A 608 4.36 4.21 -11.76
CA PHE A 608 4.33 3.09 -10.82
C PHE A 608 3.13 3.17 -9.88
N ASN A 609 2.76 4.38 -9.45
CA ASN A 609 1.54 4.60 -8.67
C ASN A 609 0.29 4.24 -9.48
N GLN A 610 0.20 4.71 -10.73
CA GLN A 610 -0.92 4.37 -11.61
C GLN A 610 -0.99 2.86 -11.88
N MET A 611 0.16 2.23 -12.14
CA MET A 611 0.27 0.80 -12.33
C MET A 611 -0.17 0.02 -11.10
N ALA A 612 0.22 0.45 -9.89
CA ALA A 612 -0.21 -0.17 -8.64
C ALA A 612 -1.74 -0.13 -8.46
N GLN A 613 -2.39 1.02 -8.67
CA GLN A 613 -3.86 1.10 -8.54
C GLN A 613 -4.57 0.23 -9.58
N ALA A 614 -4.08 0.24 -10.82
CA ALA A 614 -4.65 -0.59 -11.89
C ALA A 614 -4.42 -2.08 -11.65
N PHE A 615 -3.27 -2.46 -11.10
CA PHE A 615 -2.96 -3.84 -10.74
C PHE A 615 -3.92 -4.38 -9.66
N SER A 616 -4.16 -3.61 -8.60
CA SER A 616 -5.15 -3.96 -7.57
C SER A 616 -6.54 -4.19 -8.19
N HIS A 617 -7.01 -3.28 -9.05
CA HIS A 617 -8.29 -3.43 -9.75
C HIS A 617 -8.30 -4.65 -10.67
N PHE A 618 -7.23 -4.85 -11.45
CA PHE A 618 -7.07 -6.00 -12.34
C PHE A 618 -7.18 -7.32 -11.57
N THR A 619 -6.57 -7.45 -10.40
CA THR A 619 -6.64 -8.71 -9.62
C THR A 619 -8.07 -9.07 -9.23
N PHE A 620 -8.90 -8.07 -8.91
CA PHE A 620 -10.32 -8.24 -8.62
C PHE A 620 -11.12 -8.67 -9.85
N GLU A 621 -10.92 -7.98 -10.97
CA GLU A 621 -11.58 -8.31 -12.24
C GLU A 621 -11.18 -9.72 -12.73
N ARG A 622 -9.87 -10.01 -12.77
CA ARG A 622 -9.29 -11.24 -13.32
C ARG A 622 -9.65 -12.48 -12.51
N SER A 623 -9.90 -12.31 -11.21
CA SER A 623 -10.32 -13.38 -10.30
C SER A 623 -11.85 -13.48 -10.13
N TRP A 624 -12.63 -12.73 -10.90
CA TRP A 624 -14.10 -12.68 -10.78
C TRP A 624 -14.57 -12.30 -9.36
N GLY A 625 -13.88 -11.33 -8.76
CA GLY A 625 -14.17 -10.81 -7.44
C GLY A 625 -13.84 -11.76 -6.29
N LEU A 626 -13.00 -12.79 -6.52
CA LEU A 626 -12.54 -13.70 -5.47
C LEU A 626 -11.35 -13.13 -4.69
N PHE A 627 -10.46 -12.40 -5.36
CA PHE A 627 -9.22 -11.87 -4.81
C PHE A 627 -9.03 -10.40 -5.13
N LEU A 628 -8.46 -9.64 -4.19
CA LEU A 628 -7.96 -8.29 -4.44
C LEU A 628 -6.61 -8.13 -3.78
N VAL A 629 -5.58 -7.83 -4.56
CA VAL A 629 -4.24 -7.55 -4.05
C VAL A 629 -4.13 -6.07 -3.73
N ASN A 630 -3.77 -5.72 -2.51
CA ASN A 630 -3.52 -4.35 -2.06
C ASN A 630 -2.29 -4.32 -1.13
N ASP A 631 -2.10 -3.21 -0.43
CA ASP A 631 -0.87 -2.93 0.32
C ASP A 631 0.37 -2.94 -0.58
N LEU A 632 0.24 -2.38 -1.78
CA LEU A 632 1.29 -2.34 -2.78
C LEU A 632 2.36 -1.34 -2.37
N GLN A 633 3.57 -1.85 -2.13
CA GLN A 633 4.70 -1.09 -1.61
C GLN A 633 6.03 -1.69 -2.07
N GLY A 634 7.05 -0.86 -2.25
CA GLY A 634 8.36 -1.29 -2.75
C GLY A 634 9.18 -0.15 -3.35
N VAL A 635 10.02 -0.46 -4.35
CA VAL A 635 10.89 0.51 -5.02
C VAL A 635 10.58 0.48 -6.52
N GLY A 636 9.86 1.49 -7.01
CA GLY A 636 9.46 1.60 -8.42
C GLY A 636 8.60 0.40 -8.85
N HIS A 637 9.05 -0.33 -9.86
CA HIS A 637 8.36 -1.51 -10.38
C HIS A 637 8.46 -2.75 -9.47
N LEU A 638 9.36 -2.77 -8.48
CA LEU A 638 9.64 -3.95 -7.66
C LEU A 638 8.97 -3.83 -6.28
N LEU A 639 7.92 -4.64 -6.08
CA LEU A 639 7.07 -4.62 -4.90
C LEU A 639 7.37 -5.78 -3.94
N THR A 640 7.01 -5.61 -2.67
CA THR A 640 7.14 -6.62 -1.61
C THR A 640 6.05 -6.47 -0.56
N ASP A 641 5.90 -7.48 0.29
CA ASP A 641 4.95 -7.54 1.40
C ASP A 641 3.50 -7.10 1.01
N PRO A 642 2.89 -7.62 -0.08
CA PRO A 642 1.51 -7.30 -0.42
C PRO A 642 0.52 -7.97 0.54
N SER A 643 -0.72 -7.48 0.53
CA SER A 643 -1.86 -8.07 1.19
C SER A 643 -2.87 -8.60 0.17
N ILE A 644 -3.53 -9.72 0.50
CA ILE A 644 -4.61 -10.29 -0.31
C ILE A 644 -5.91 -10.26 0.48
N GLN A 645 -6.93 -9.66 -0.11
CA GLN A 645 -8.32 -9.71 0.37
C GLN A 645 -9.04 -10.83 -0.40
N THR A 646 -9.82 -11.66 0.29
CA THR A 646 -10.55 -12.76 -0.36
C THR A 646 -11.94 -13.00 0.23
N ARG A 647 -12.89 -13.43 -0.62
CA ARG A 647 -14.23 -13.87 -0.21
C ARG A 647 -14.23 -15.20 0.52
N ASP A 648 -13.23 -16.03 0.24
CA ASP A 648 -13.14 -17.35 0.84
C ASP A 648 -12.51 -17.24 2.25
N PRO A 649 -13.28 -17.52 3.32
CA PRO A 649 -12.78 -17.39 4.69
C PRO A 649 -11.70 -18.42 5.05
N GLU A 650 -11.52 -19.47 4.25
CA GLU A 650 -10.50 -20.51 4.47
C GLU A 650 -9.20 -20.22 3.71
N ARG A 651 -9.18 -19.23 2.81
CA ARG A 651 -7.99 -18.83 2.05
C ARG A 651 -7.20 -17.77 2.80
N PHE A 652 -5.89 -18.01 2.94
CA PHE A 652 -4.94 -17.11 3.62
C PHE A 652 -5.41 -16.68 5.04
N LYS A 653 -5.80 -17.66 5.85
CA LYS A 653 -6.43 -17.45 7.16
C LYS A 653 -5.43 -17.10 8.27
N LEU A 654 -4.16 -17.47 8.10
CA LEU A 654 -3.08 -17.16 9.05
C LEU A 654 -2.60 -15.70 8.95
N ASN A 655 -2.98 -15.00 7.88
CA ASN A 655 -2.55 -13.64 7.63
C ASN A 655 -3.54 -12.58 8.16
N ASP A 656 -3.04 -11.78 9.10
CA ASP A 656 -3.81 -10.73 9.78
C ASP A 656 -4.09 -9.47 8.96
N THR A 657 -3.70 -9.42 7.68
CA THR A 657 -4.00 -8.30 6.78
C THR A 657 -5.24 -8.52 5.91
N ASN A 658 -5.79 -9.75 5.90
CA ASN A 658 -7.02 -10.11 5.20
C ASN A 658 -8.25 -9.57 5.96
N LEU A 659 -8.97 -8.65 5.33
CA LEU A 659 -10.20 -8.01 5.80
C LEU A 659 -11.44 -8.59 5.10
N HIS A 660 -11.26 -9.58 4.24
CA HIS A 660 -12.28 -10.18 3.40
C HIS A 660 -13.00 -9.12 2.54
N GLU A 661 -14.32 -9.23 2.40
CA GLU A 661 -15.14 -8.32 1.57
C GLU A 661 -15.04 -6.85 2.01
N GLU A 662 -14.73 -6.57 3.27
CA GLU A 662 -14.54 -5.20 3.75
C GLU A 662 -13.29 -4.57 3.14
N GLY A 663 -12.26 -5.36 2.85
CA GLY A 663 -11.06 -4.93 2.12
C GLY A 663 -11.36 -4.52 0.68
N PHE A 664 -12.32 -5.18 0.02
CA PHE A 664 -12.77 -4.75 -1.31
C PHE A 664 -13.47 -3.40 -1.26
N LYS A 665 -14.35 -3.20 -0.28
CA LYS A 665 -15.05 -1.92 -0.09
C LYS A 665 -14.06 -0.79 0.15
N PHE A 666 -13.04 -1.01 0.98
CA PHE A 666 -11.98 -0.02 1.21
C PHE A 666 -11.25 0.37 -0.07
N PHE A 667 -10.92 -0.59 -0.94
CA PHE A 667 -10.29 -0.30 -2.22
C PHE A 667 -11.22 0.50 -3.15
N PHE A 668 -12.44 0.01 -3.41
CA PHE A 668 -13.34 0.65 -4.38
C PHE A 668 -13.94 1.97 -3.91
N ALA A 669 -13.89 2.29 -2.62
CA ALA A 669 -14.29 3.61 -2.10
C ALA A 669 -13.30 4.72 -2.46
N THR A 670 -12.04 4.39 -2.73
CA THR A 670 -10.98 5.38 -3.03
C THR A 670 -10.30 5.17 -4.38
N HIS A 671 -10.56 4.05 -5.04
CA HIS A 671 -10.04 3.75 -6.37
C HIS A 671 -10.70 4.60 -7.45
N GLU A 672 -9.86 5.19 -8.30
CA GLU A 672 -10.28 5.89 -9.52
C GLU A 672 -9.59 5.22 -10.71
N CYS A 673 -10.37 4.76 -11.69
CA CYS A 673 -9.82 4.10 -12.88
C CYS A 673 -8.91 5.05 -13.67
N ASN A 674 -7.67 4.61 -13.90
CA ASN A 674 -6.67 5.33 -14.69
C ASN A 674 -6.53 4.76 -16.11
N SER A 675 -5.50 5.21 -16.84
CA SER A 675 -5.23 4.81 -18.23
C SER A 675 -5.03 3.29 -18.37
N PHE A 676 -4.30 2.65 -17.47
CA PHE A 676 -4.08 1.20 -17.47
C PHE A 676 -5.38 0.42 -17.21
N CYS A 677 -6.24 0.90 -16.30
CA CYS A 677 -7.57 0.31 -16.08
C CYS A 677 -8.40 0.32 -17.36
N ARG A 678 -8.37 1.44 -18.09
CA ARG A 678 -9.09 1.61 -19.37
C ARG A 678 -8.49 0.73 -20.47
N GLN A 679 -7.16 0.61 -20.53
CA GLN A 679 -6.48 -0.25 -21.51
C GLN A 679 -6.79 -1.74 -21.28
N LEU A 680 -6.96 -2.17 -20.02
CA LEU A 680 -7.41 -3.52 -19.67
C LEU A 680 -8.94 -3.70 -19.79
N GLU A 681 -9.68 -2.63 -20.07
CA GLU A 681 -11.14 -2.58 -20.14
C GLU A 681 -11.80 -3.19 -18.89
N LEU A 682 -11.27 -2.87 -17.70
CA LEU A 682 -11.80 -3.37 -16.42
C LEU A 682 -13.22 -2.82 -16.19
N GLN A 683 -14.14 -3.69 -15.77
CA GLN A 683 -15.58 -3.37 -15.68
C GLN A 683 -16.09 -3.21 -14.25
N SER A 684 -15.45 -3.84 -13.27
CA SER A 684 -15.91 -3.80 -11.88
C SER A 684 -15.89 -2.38 -11.29
N THR A 685 -16.90 -2.09 -10.46
CA THR A 685 -17.04 -0.80 -9.78
C THR A 685 -17.49 -0.96 -8.34
N GLY A 686 -17.39 0.11 -7.56
CA GLY A 686 -17.92 0.17 -6.19
C GLY A 686 -19.43 -0.08 -6.14
N GLU A 687 -20.19 0.37 -7.13
CA GLU A 687 -21.63 0.12 -7.22
C GLU A 687 -21.97 -1.37 -7.32
N MET A 688 -21.18 -2.14 -8.09
CA MET A 688 -21.36 -3.60 -8.19
C MET A 688 -21.13 -4.31 -6.85
N LEU A 689 -20.20 -3.81 -6.03
CA LEU A 689 -19.98 -4.31 -4.66
C LEU A 689 -21.16 -4.05 -3.74
N ILE A 690 -21.86 -2.92 -3.91
CA ILE A 690 -23.04 -2.58 -3.10
C ILE A 690 -24.23 -3.42 -3.54
N SER A 691 -24.47 -3.53 -4.85
CA SER A 691 -25.62 -4.26 -5.38
C SER A 691 -25.47 -5.78 -5.23
N GLY A 692 -24.23 -6.28 -5.20
CA GLY A 692 -23.93 -7.71 -5.32
C GLY A 692 -24.07 -8.25 -6.75
N GLU A 693 -24.45 -7.39 -7.70
CA GLU A 693 -24.64 -7.72 -9.11
C GLU A 693 -23.36 -7.37 -9.87
N PHE A 694 -22.55 -8.39 -10.14
CA PHE A 694 -21.27 -8.23 -10.82
C PHE A 694 -21.37 -8.54 -12.31
N THR A 695 -20.76 -7.67 -13.12
CA THR A 695 -20.43 -7.95 -14.51
C THR A 695 -18.91 -7.92 -14.63
N PHE A 696 -18.32 -9.06 -14.98
CA PHE A 696 -16.87 -9.19 -15.15
C PHE A 696 -16.53 -9.44 -16.63
N ARG A 697 -15.32 -9.04 -17.01
CA ARG A 697 -14.70 -9.43 -18.27
C ARG A 697 -14.55 -10.95 -18.36
N GLU A 698 -15.17 -11.53 -19.39
CA GLU A 698 -15.11 -12.98 -19.63
C GLU A 698 -13.92 -13.42 -20.50
N HIS A 699 -13.47 -12.57 -21.43
CA HIS A 699 -12.50 -12.94 -22.46
C HIS A 699 -11.24 -12.06 -22.37
N TRP A 700 -10.08 -12.69 -22.21
CA TRP A 700 -8.78 -12.00 -22.17
C TRP A 700 -7.95 -12.25 -23.44
N PRO A 701 -7.20 -11.24 -23.95
CA PRO A 701 -6.30 -11.40 -25.08
C PRO A 701 -5.24 -12.49 -24.87
N VAL A 702 -4.72 -13.05 -25.96
CA VAL A 702 -3.60 -14.02 -25.91
C VAL A 702 -2.39 -13.37 -25.25
N MET A 703 -1.80 -14.06 -24.28
CA MET A 703 -0.61 -13.62 -23.56
C MET A 703 0.68 -14.04 -24.26
N ASP A 704 1.66 -13.13 -24.28
CA ASP A 704 3.04 -13.47 -24.61
C ASP A 704 3.63 -14.31 -23.45
N PRO A 705 4.24 -15.48 -23.72
CA PRO A 705 4.74 -16.35 -22.65
C PRO A 705 5.89 -15.73 -21.86
N THR A 706 5.75 -15.70 -20.54
CA THR A 706 6.75 -15.22 -19.59
C THR A 706 7.14 -16.33 -18.62
N ALA A 707 8.35 -16.23 -18.07
CA ALA A 707 8.82 -17.14 -17.04
C ALA A 707 9.58 -16.37 -15.97
N CYS A 708 9.74 -16.98 -14.80
CA CYS A 708 10.71 -16.50 -13.82
C CYS A 708 12.10 -17.04 -14.16
N CYS A 709 13.14 -16.25 -13.87
CA CYS A 709 14.52 -16.72 -13.88
C CYS A 709 14.66 -18.02 -13.06
N SER A 710 15.43 -18.96 -13.61
CA SER A 710 15.64 -20.30 -13.07
C SER A 710 16.50 -20.33 -11.82
N ASN A 711 17.26 -19.25 -11.57
CA ASN A 711 17.81 -19.03 -10.24
C ASN A 711 16.65 -18.83 -9.25
N LYS A 712 16.47 -19.81 -8.37
CA LYS A 712 15.36 -19.90 -7.40
C LYS A 712 15.24 -18.69 -6.49
N PHE A 713 16.31 -17.92 -6.32
CA PHE A 713 16.37 -16.73 -5.47
C PHE A 713 16.36 -15.42 -6.26
N CYS A 714 16.64 -15.44 -7.56
CA CYS A 714 16.52 -14.25 -8.41
C CYS A 714 15.07 -14.03 -8.80
N ARG A 715 14.46 -15.04 -9.44
CA ARG A 715 13.05 -15.06 -9.87
C ARG A 715 12.57 -13.81 -10.63
N SER A 716 13.47 -13.01 -11.20
CA SER A 716 13.10 -11.90 -12.07
C SER A 716 12.23 -12.41 -13.22
N ILE A 717 11.21 -11.63 -13.58
CA ILE A 717 10.38 -11.92 -14.74
C ILE A 717 11.21 -11.77 -16.01
N ILE A 718 11.10 -12.74 -16.93
CA ILE A 718 11.74 -12.74 -18.24
C ILE A 718 10.74 -13.19 -19.30
N HIS A 719 10.78 -12.55 -20.47
CA HIS A 719 10.07 -13.05 -21.63
C HIS A 719 10.75 -14.33 -22.12
N LEU A 720 9.98 -15.39 -22.42
CA LEU A 720 10.56 -16.65 -22.88
C LEU A 720 11.27 -16.51 -24.23
N SER A 721 10.91 -15.50 -25.02
CA SER A 721 11.58 -15.13 -26.27
C SER A 721 12.98 -14.53 -26.07
N SER A 722 13.23 -13.86 -24.94
CA SER A 722 14.53 -13.23 -24.62
C SER A 722 15.35 -13.99 -23.58
N ALA A 723 14.80 -15.06 -22.99
CA ALA A 723 15.46 -15.84 -21.95
C ALA A 723 16.77 -16.51 -22.43
N HIS A 724 17.84 -16.39 -21.63
CA HIS A 724 19.07 -17.13 -21.84
C HIS A 724 18.88 -18.61 -21.51
N LYS A 725 19.47 -19.49 -22.32
CA LYS A 725 19.42 -20.94 -22.14
C LYS A 725 20.84 -21.50 -22.00
N SER A 726 21.02 -22.45 -21.09
CA SER A 726 22.29 -23.14 -20.89
C SER A 726 22.22 -24.57 -21.40
N LYS A 727 23.29 -25.03 -22.06
CA LYS A 727 23.44 -26.43 -22.45
C LYS A 727 23.64 -27.35 -21.24
N ASP A 728 24.25 -26.82 -20.18
CA ASP A 728 24.51 -27.56 -18.94
C ASP A 728 23.24 -27.71 -18.08
N PHE A 729 22.27 -26.82 -18.27
CA PHE A 729 20.99 -26.81 -17.57
C PHE A 729 19.81 -26.74 -18.55
N PRO A 730 19.54 -27.81 -19.32
CA PRO A 730 18.44 -27.83 -20.27
C PRO A 730 17.09 -27.60 -19.56
N GLY A 731 16.17 -26.89 -20.23
CA GLY A 731 14.85 -26.54 -19.68
C GLY A 731 14.84 -25.40 -18.66
N HIS A 732 15.99 -24.77 -18.40
CA HIS A 732 16.09 -23.61 -17.51
C HIS A 732 16.23 -22.32 -18.33
N ASN A 733 15.46 -21.31 -17.93
CA ASN A 733 15.42 -19.97 -18.49
C ASN A 733 16.07 -18.97 -17.53
N TRP A 734 17.06 -18.21 -17.97
CA TRP A 734 17.87 -17.31 -17.13
C TRP A 734 17.72 -15.85 -17.58
N CYS A 735 17.75 -14.92 -16.62
CA CYS A 735 17.84 -13.49 -16.91
C CYS A 735 19.30 -13.07 -17.11
N ASP A 736 19.54 -11.91 -17.71
CA ASP A 736 20.89 -11.43 -18.04
C ASP A 736 21.87 -11.36 -16.85
N LYS A 737 21.34 -11.25 -15.62
CA LYS A 737 22.14 -11.18 -14.38
C LYS A 737 22.56 -12.54 -13.84
N CYS A 738 21.89 -13.64 -14.20
CA CYS A 738 22.12 -14.98 -13.66
C CYS A 738 22.69 -15.89 -14.75
#